data_AF-A0AAE1WHE0-F1
#
_entry.id   AF-A0AAE1WHE0-F1
#
_cell.length_a   1.000
_cell.length_b   1.000
_cell.length_c   1.000
_cell.angle_alpha   90.00
_cell.angle_beta   90.00
_cell.angle_gamma   90.00
#
_symmetry.space_group_name_H-M   'P 1'
#
loop_
_entity.id
_entity.type
_entity.pdbx_description
1 polymer ?
#
loop_
_entity_poly.entity_id
_entity_poly.type
_entity_poly.pdbx_seq_one_letter_code
_entity_poly.pdbx_strand_id
1 'polypeptide(L)'
;MSFSGFIIFGISFFLVSCFHVIVAQQPYIGRATTVCDSRDNSTSVLGYTCNGLRRSCEAYLTFRAQPPYDSVASVSTLLAANSSQLAQLNSVPENAVFDTNRMVLVPVTCSCSGEHYQVNASYVVQQGDTYLLIANNTFQGLSTCQTLQAEGDTLTRNLYAGTRITVPLRCACPTKNQSDDGVNYLLSYLITWNQFVSGISALFGVDTGRTLAANGLSETSIVYPFTTLLVPLQDPPTSSQVTAPQPPPPPFATLPPSVPPPSGGSSKTWIYVVVGVVGGIVLASVVGGILFCVLFRKRKLKAEPVVVSSQSFESIEKPLKKEADEDSYSQGFLESISSIAESLKVYTFQELKAATQDFSPSCWIKGSVYRGTINGDFAAIKRMNGDVSKEINLLNKINHFNLIRLSGVSFNEGNWYLVYEYASNGPLSEWIHEKRDQTIMDWNKRLQIALDVASGLNYLHRYTSSPHVHKDLNSSNVLLDQDFRAKIANFGLARSVEGQEGPFALTRHIVGTKGYMAPEYLENGIVSPMLDVYAFGVLMLEILTGKQVSLLYEEPVCFNVKPLMGRNNSSGGAVGGVGGHDWGTLNSGKQLLMHVDSVNEIKHMNNMAPKSTHQPFFNFGDSNSDTGGLVSGLGEALDPPNGQIYFQKPSGRFCDGRLIIDFLMDAMDLPFLNPYLDSIAAPSFRRGCNFAAAGSTYFQRLHHLLAHFHLGFKWLSSSDSRQKKYDKYIPAQDYFQKALYMFDIGQNDLAGAFYSKTLDQILASIPTILLEFEHGIESLYDQGARNFWIHNTGPLGCLPQNIAKFGTDPSKLDELGCVSSHNQASRLLNLQLRALCKKFQGQYPDANVTHVDIFTIKSNLIANYSRYGFEQPLMACCGYGGPPLNYDSRISCGQTKVLNGSSVTAKGCNDSTEYVNWDGIHYTEAANQYVASQVLTGKYSDPPFADKMPFLLKLKF
;
A
#
# COMPACT_ATOMS: atom_id res chain seq x y z
N MET A 1 -20.01 -59.53 16.63
CA MET A 1 -21.27 -58.76 16.56
C MET A 1 -21.40 -57.94 17.83
N SER A 2 -21.85 -56.70 17.66
CA SER A 2 -22.36 -55.80 18.70
C SER A 2 -21.41 -54.75 19.31
N PHE A 3 -22.03 -53.57 19.49
CA PHE A 3 -21.74 -52.41 20.32
C PHE A 3 -20.70 -51.34 19.91
N SER A 4 -19.56 -51.65 19.28
CA SER A 4 -18.57 -50.58 19.00
C SER A 4 -18.89 -49.66 17.82
N GLY A 5 -19.72 -50.12 16.86
CA GLY A 5 -20.03 -49.35 15.65
C GLY A 5 -21.05 -48.21 15.86
N PHE A 6 -21.98 -48.37 16.79
CA PHE A 6 -23.06 -47.39 17.01
C PHE A 6 -22.59 -46.15 17.79
N ILE A 7 -21.60 -46.30 18.67
CA ILE A 7 -21.07 -45.18 19.46
C ILE A 7 -20.17 -44.28 18.60
N ILE A 8 -19.40 -44.85 17.69
CA ILE A 8 -18.52 -44.08 16.79
C ILE A 8 -19.35 -43.29 15.76
N PHE A 9 -20.43 -43.89 15.22
CA PHE A 9 -21.32 -43.15 14.32
C PHE A 9 -22.10 -42.04 15.03
N GLY A 10 -22.51 -42.26 16.29
CA GLY A 10 -23.18 -41.24 17.11
C GLY A 10 -22.28 -40.06 17.48
N ILE A 11 -21.00 -40.31 17.81
CA ILE A 11 -20.02 -39.28 18.18
C ILE A 11 -19.54 -38.50 16.95
N SER A 12 -19.36 -39.15 15.80
CA SER A 12 -19.05 -38.44 14.55
C SER A 12 -20.21 -37.56 14.07
N PHE A 13 -21.47 -37.96 14.30
CA PHE A 13 -22.60 -37.09 13.96
C PHE A 13 -22.73 -35.90 14.92
N PHE A 14 -22.42 -36.08 16.21
CA PHE A 14 -22.41 -34.98 17.19
C PHE A 14 -21.25 -33.99 17.00
N LEU A 15 -20.06 -34.47 16.60
CA LEU A 15 -18.89 -33.60 16.36
C LEU A 15 -18.97 -32.84 15.03
N VAL A 16 -19.69 -33.35 14.03
CA VAL A 16 -19.99 -32.60 12.79
C VAL A 16 -21.12 -31.59 13.00
N SER A 17 -22.02 -31.79 13.97
CA SER A 17 -23.07 -30.82 14.31
C SER A 17 -22.61 -29.64 15.19
N CYS A 18 -21.40 -29.65 15.73
CA CYS A 18 -20.91 -28.60 16.64
C CYS A 18 -19.98 -27.55 15.98
N PHE A 19 -19.67 -27.67 14.69
CA PHE A 19 -19.16 -26.54 13.92
C PHE A 19 -20.36 -25.81 13.31
N HIS A 20 -20.94 -24.86 14.05
CA HIS A 20 -21.72 -23.81 13.40
C HIS A 20 -20.75 -23.02 12.53
N VAL A 21 -20.56 -23.45 11.29
CA VAL A 21 -20.14 -22.56 10.22
C VAL A 21 -21.15 -21.44 10.25
N ILE A 22 -20.73 -20.23 10.63
CA ILE A 22 -21.57 -19.04 10.51
C ILE A 22 -21.73 -18.84 9.00
N VAL A 23 -22.77 -19.44 8.44
CA VAL A 23 -23.17 -19.20 7.06
C VAL A 23 -23.68 -17.78 7.05
N ALA A 24 -22.92 -16.90 6.41
CA ALA A 24 -23.30 -15.52 6.18
C ALA A 24 -24.72 -15.45 5.63
N GLN A 25 -25.52 -14.48 6.10
CA GLN A 25 -26.86 -14.30 5.55
C GLN A 25 -26.76 -13.92 4.06
N GLN A 26 -25.91 -12.95 3.74
CA GLN A 26 -25.57 -12.59 2.37
C GLN A 26 -24.06 -12.29 2.32
N PRO A 27 -23.32 -12.79 1.34
CA PRO A 27 -21.90 -12.47 1.25
C PRO A 27 -21.70 -11.03 0.78
N TYR A 28 -20.84 -10.29 1.47
CA TYR A 28 -20.39 -8.98 1.03
C TYR A 28 -19.44 -9.11 -0.16
N ILE A 29 -19.79 -8.43 -1.26
CA ILE A 29 -19.13 -8.59 -2.56
C ILE A 29 -18.08 -7.52 -2.86
N GLY A 30 -17.96 -6.48 -2.02
CA GLY A 30 -16.95 -5.43 -2.16
C GLY A 30 -16.85 -4.87 -3.59
N ARG A 31 -15.63 -4.79 -4.12
CA ARG A 31 -15.36 -4.25 -5.47
C ARG A 31 -15.83 -5.12 -6.63
N ALA A 32 -16.36 -6.32 -6.39
CA ALA A 32 -16.94 -7.11 -7.47
C ALA A 32 -18.14 -6.42 -8.13
N THR A 33 -18.82 -5.48 -7.43
CA THR A 33 -19.93 -4.68 -7.96
C THR A 33 -19.55 -3.78 -9.15
N THR A 34 -18.26 -3.49 -9.34
CA THR A 34 -17.78 -2.54 -10.37
C THR A 34 -17.15 -3.22 -11.58
N VAL A 35 -17.04 -4.56 -11.59
CA VAL A 35 -16.38 -5.32 -12.68
C VAL A 35 -17.43 -5.82 -13.68
N CYS A 36 -17.88 -4.94 -14.57
CA CYS A 36 -18.99 -5.21 -15.49
C CYS A 36 -18.69 -6.27 -16.58
N ASP A 37 -17.42 -6.56 -16.84
CA ASP A 37 -17.01 -7.57 -17.83
C ASP A 37 -16.80 -8.97 -17.21
N SER A 38 -16.94 -9.09 -15.89
CA SER A 38 -16.77 -10.36 -15.20
C SER A 38 -17.89 -11.34 -15.56
N ARG A 39 -17.50 -12.55 -15.97
CA ARG A 39 -18.41 -13.70 -16.14
C ARG A 39 -18.56 -14.51 -14.85
N ASP A 40 -17.98 -14.04 -13.74
CA ASP A 40 -18.09 -14.69 -12.45
C ASP A 40 -19.52 -14.50 -11.91
N ASN A 41 -20.35 -15.52 -12.12
CA ASN A 41 -21.75 -15.58 -11.70
C ASN A 41 -21.88 -15.84 -10.20
N SER A 42 -21.14 -15.12 -9.36
CA SER A 42 -21.44 -15.13 -7.93
C SER A 42 -22.87 -14.63 -7.76
N THR A 43 -23.73 -15.46 -7.13
CA THR A 43 -25.16 -15.18 -7.01
C THR A 43 -25.43 -13.85 -6.29
N SER A 44 -24.50 -13.41 -5.45
CA SER A 44 -24.58 -12.14 -4.75
C SER A 44 -24.36 -10.91 -5.61
N VAL A 45 -23.59 -10.95 -6.71
CA VAL A 45 -23.39 -9.77 -7.58
C VAL A 45 -24.67 -9.41 -8.32
N LEU A 46 -25.50 -10.41 -8.64
CA LEU A 46 -26.80 -10.22 -9.29
C LEU A 46 -27.90 -9.72 -8.34
N GLY A 47 -27.77 -9.95 -7.04
CA GLY A 47 -28.69 -9.47 -6.02
C GLY A 47 -28.52 -10.22 -4.71
N TYR A 48 -29.24 -9.83 -3.66
CA TYR A 48 -29.27 -10.64 -2.44
C TYR A 48 -30.15 -11.87 -2.66
N THR A 49 -29.71 -13.05 -2.24
CA THR A 49 -30.43 -14.30 -2.48
C THR A 49 -31.71 -14.40 -1.65
N CYS A 50 -32.75 -15.01 -2.21
CA CYS A 50 -34.04 -15.23 -1.57
C CYS A 50 -34.01 -16.30 -0.46
N ASN A 51 -33.39 -15.98 0.69
CA ASN A 51 -33.19 -16.89 1.83
C ASN A 51 -33.92 -16.50 3.12
N GLY A 52 -34.69 -15.41 3.12
CA GLY A 52 -35.48 -14.96 4.26
C GLY A 52 -36.72 -15.81 4.52
N LEU A 53 -37.30 -15.69 5.72
CA LEU A 53 -38.50 -16.45 6.11
C LEU A 53 -39.70 -16.10 5.21
N ARG A 54 -39.79 -14.84 4.78
CA ARG A 54 -40.82 -14.33 3.88
C ARG A 54 -40.20 -13.99 2.51
N ARG A 55 -40.98 -14.20 1.45
CA ARG A 55 -40.62 -13.79 0.08
C ARG A 55 -40.83 -12.30 -0.18
N SER A 56 -41.46 -11.59 0.76
CA SER A 56 -41.59 -10.13 0.74
C SER A 56 -41.61 -9.60 2.18
N CYS A 57 -41.03 -8.42 2.37
CA CYS A 57 -40.94 -7.73 3.66
C CYS A 57 -40.79 -6.22 3.46
N GLU A 58 -41.05 -5.47 4.52
CA GLU A 58 -40.61 -4.08 4.61
C GLU A 58 -39.10 -4.04 4.86
N ALA A 59 -38.40 -3.23 4.08
CA ALA A 59 -36.96 -3.02 4.19
C ALA A 59 -36.65 -1.53 3.95
N TYR A 60 -35.41 -1.14 4.22
CA TYR A 60 -34.98 0.25 4.08
C TYR A 60 -33.73 0.34 3.22
N LEU A 61 -33.59 1.44 2.49
CA LEU A 61 -32.38 1.81 1.76
C LEU A 61 -31.88 3.16 2.28
N THR A 62 -30.58 3.41 2.20
CA THR A 62 -30.05 4.78 2.31
C THR A 62 -29.70 5.33 0.93
N PHE A 63 -30.00 6.59 0.68
CA PHE A 63 -29.65 7.30 -0.55
C PHE A 63 -29.09 8.69 -0.23
N ARG A 64 -28.08 9.17 -0.95
CA ARG A 64 -27.56 10.53 -0.78
C ARG A 64 -28.24 11.48 -1.78
N ALA A 65 -28.96 12.46 -1.26
CA ALA A 65 -29.61 13.48 -2.08
C ALA A 65 -28.57 14.29 -2.87
N GLN A 66 -28.67 14.30 -4.20
CA GLN A 66 -27.84 15.14 -5.07
C GLN A 66 -28.66 15.54 -6.29
N PRO A 67 -28.59 16.79 -6.79
CA PRO A 67 -29.30 17.20 -7.99
C PRO A 67 -28.98 16.25 -9.17
N PRO A 68 -29.98 15.77 -9.95
CA PRO A 68 -31.40 16.14 -9.92
C PRO A 68 -32.28 15.32 -8.94
N TYR A 69 -31.70 14.40 -8.18
CA TYR A 69 -32.35 13.50 -7.21
C TYR A 69 -32.17 13.99 -5.78
N ASP A 70 -32.60 15.21 -5.51
CA ASP A 70 -32.44 15.91 -4.24
C ASP A 70 -33.76 16.29 -3.57
N SER A 71 -34.92 15.91 -4.12
CA SER A 71 -36.23 16.17 -3.50
C SER A 71 -36.93 14.87 -3.12
N VAL A 72 -37.90 14.96 -2.20
CA VAL A 72 -38.76 13.82 -1.87
C VAL A 72 -39.35 13.20 -3.15
N ALA A 73 -39.85 14.04 -4.06
CA ALA A 73 -40.46 13.60 -5.30
C ALA A 73 -39.46 12.93 -6.26
N SER A 74 -38.27 13.51 -6.45
CA SER A 74 -37.26 12.96 -7.38
C SER A 74 -36.61 11.69 -6.82
N VAL A 75 -36.35 11.62 -5.51
CA VAL A 75 -35.81 10.41 -4.85
C VAL A 75 -36.85 9.28 -4.83
N SER A 76 -38.11 9.56 -4.46
CA SER A 76 -39.16 8.54 -4.43
C SER A 76 -39.43 7.96 -5.82
N THR A 77 -39.39 8.81 -6.85
CA THR A 77 -39.54 8.39 -8.24
C THR A 77 -38.36 7.54 -8.70
N LEU A 78 -37.12 7.97 -8.41
CA LEU A 78 -35.92 7.23 -8.81
C LEU A 78 -35.88 5.83 -8.18
N LEU A 79 -36.21 5.71 -6.89
CA LEU A 79 -36.05 4.47 -6.13
C LEU A 79 -37.33 3.63 -6.00
N ALA A 80 -38.38 3.98 -6.75
CA ALA A 80 -39.70 3.33 -6.68
C ALA A 80 -40.26 3.23 -5.24
N ALA A 81 -40.12 4.31 -4.47
CA ALA A 81 -40.62 4.41 -3.09
C ALA A 81 -41.87 5.29 -3.00
N ASN A 82 -42.62 5.15 -1.90
CA ASN A 82 -43.78 6.01 -1.63
C ASN A 82 -43.31 7.38 -1.08
N SER A 83 -43.70 8.47 -1.74
CA SER A 83 -43.26 9.83 -1.38
C SER A 83 -43.71 10.25 0.03
N SER A 84 -44.93 9.89 0.43
CA SER A 84 -45.50 10.23 1.74
C SER A 84 -44.76 9.51 2.87
N GLN A 85 -44.50 8.21 2.70
CA GLN A 85 -43.72 7.42 3.67
C GLN A 85 -42.26 7.89 3.74
N LEU A 86 -41.64 8.22 2.60
CA LEU A 86 -40.28 8.75 2.55
C LEU A 86 -40.20 10.09 3.31
N ALA A 87 -41.14 11.00 3.06
CA ALA A 87 -41.20 12.30 3.74
C ALA A 87 -41.37 12.15 5.26
N GLN A 88 -42.31 11.29 5.68
CA GLN A 88 -42.57 10.98 7.08
C GLN A 88 -41.34 10.39 7.78
N LEU A 89 -40.69 9.39 7.16
CA LEU A 89 -39.51 8.71 7.73
C LEU A 89 -38.33 9.67 7.94
N ASN A 90 -38.17 10.64 7.03
CA ASN A 90 -37.11 11.65 7.12
C ASN A 90 -37.52 12.90 7.91
N SER A 91 -38.75 12.96 8.43
CA SER A 91 -39.29 14.11 9.17
C SER A 91 -39.27 15.41 8.36
N VAL A 92 -39.66 15.34 7.08
CA VAL A 92 -39.73 16.48 6.15
C VAL A 92 -41.10 16.54 5.45
N PRO A 93 -41.54 17.69 4.91
CA PRO A 93 -42.76 17.76 4.10
C PRO A 93 -42.58 17.06 2.74
N GLU A 94 -43.68 16.64 2.09
CA GLU A 94 -43.64 15.89 0.82
C GLU A 94 -43.06 16.67 -0.37
N ASN A 95 -43.01 18.01 -0.28
CA ASN A 95 -42.39 18.89 -1.27
C ASN A 95 -40.96 19.30 -0.90
N ALA A 96 -40.36 18.71 0.13
CA ALA A 96 -39.03 19.07 0.59
C ALA A 96 -37.95 18.77 -0.46
N VAL A 97 -36.99 19.68 -0.55
CA VAL A 97 -35.70 19.48 -1.19
C VAL A 97 -34.68 19.27 -0.05
N PHE A 98 -33.94 18.19 -0.13
CA PHE A 98 -32.86 17.84 0.78
C PHE A 98 -31.58 18.59 0.40
N ASP A 99 -30.77 18.93 1.39
CA ASP A 99 -29.43 19.46 1.14
C ASP A 99 -28.59 18.44 0.35
N THR A 100 -27.71 18.95 -0.52
CA THR A 100 -26.80 18.08 -1.28
C THR A 100 -25.95 17.23 -0.33
N ASN A 101 -25.78 15.96 -0.67
CA ASN A 101 -25.13 14.90 0.12
C ASN A 101 -25.83 14.48 1.41
N ARG A 102 -27.01 15.03 1.75
CA ARG A 102 -27.80 14.56 2.89
C ARG A 102 -28.21 13.11 2.68
N MET A 103 -28.00 12.28 3.70
CA MET A 103 -28.45 10.89 3.69
C MET A 103 -29.95 10.83 3.96
N VAL A 104 -30.67 10.17 3.07
CA VAL A 104 -32.12 10.00 3.06
C VAL A 104 -32.43 8.52 3.32
N LEU A 105 -33.32 8.26 4.27
CA LEU A 105 -33.86 6.93 4.53
C LEU A 105 -35.04 6.65 3.60
N VAL A 106 -35.03 5.53 2.90
CA VAL A 106 -36.02 5.23 1.86
C VAL A 106 -36.73 3.92 2.23
N PRO A 107 -38.04 3.96 2.58
CA PRO A 107 -38.80 2.76 2.86
C PRO A 107 -39.16 2.06 1.55
N VAL A 108 -38.94 0.74 1.50
CA VAL A 108 -39.25 -0.07 0.31
C VAL A 108 -39.92 -1.40 0.70
N THR A 109 -40.76 -1.91 -0.20
CA THR A 109 -41.29 -3.28 -0.09
C THR A 109 -40.37 -4.21 -0.87
N CYS A 110 -39.45 -4.86 -0.17
CA CYS A 110 -38.52 -5.79 -0.79
C CYS A 110 -39.21 -7.11 -1.14
N SER A 111 -38.99 -7.64 -2.34
CA SER A 111 -39.63 -8.90 -2.77
C SER A 111 -38.74 -9.76 -3.64
N CYS A 112 -38.97 -11.07 -3.62
CA CYS A 112 -38.24 -12.01 -4.48
C CYS A 112 -38.70 -11.91 -5.95
N SER A 113 -37.75 -11.64 -6.85
CA SER A 113 -37.89 -11.80 -8.29
C SER A 113 -36.87 -12.84 -8.76
N GLY A 114 -37.35 -14.00 -9.22
CA GLY A 114 -36.48 -15.14 -9.47
C GLY A 114 -35.79 -15.64 -8.19
N GLU A 115 -34.46 -15.65 -8.19
CA GLU A 115 -33.62 -16.09 -7.06
C GLU A 115 -33.16 -14.94 -6.16
N HIS A 116 -33.48 -13.68 -6.51
CA HIS A 116 -32.95 -12.50 -5.83
C HIS A 116 -34.04 -11.60 -5.24
N TYR A 117 -33.77 -11.06 -4.05
CA TYR A 117 -34.53 -9.98 -3.45
C TYR A 117 -34.22 -8.67 -4.16
N GLN A 118 -35.27 -7.98 -4.60
CA GLN A 118 -35.13 -6.69 -5.26
C GLN A 118 -36.38 -5.80 -5.13
N VAL A 119 -36.16 -4.52 -5.43
CA VAL A 119 -37.20 -3.54 -5.75
C VAL A 119 -36.93 -3.06 -7.17
N ASN A 120 -37.92 -3.14 -8.05
CA ASN A 120 -37.75 -2.77 -9.45
C ASN A 120 -38.03 -1.28 -9.64
N ALA A 121 -36.96 -0.48 -9.79
CA ALA A 121 -37.04 0.90 -10.21
C ALA A 121 -37.08 1.02 -11.74
N SER A 122 -37.60 2.14 -12.25
CA SER A 122 -37.58 2.44 -13.68
C SER A 122 -36.72 3.66 -13.95
N TYR A 123 -35.81 3.55 -14.90
CA TYR A 123 -34.88 4.63 -15.26
C TYR A 123 -34.93 4.90 -16.76
N VAL A 124 -34.87 6.19 -17.14
CA VAL A 124 -34.76 6.60 -18.54
C VAL A 124 -33.31 6.95 -18.79
N VAL A 125 -32.66 6.19 -19.66
CA VAL A 125 -31.26 6.32 -20.04
C VAL A 125 -31.01 7.72 -20.60
N GLN A 126 -30.01 8.39 -20.06
CA GLN A 126 -29.54 9.70 -20.50
C GLN A 126 -28.36 9.56 -21.48
N GLN A 127 -28.05 10.64 -22.20
CA GLN A 127 -26.91 10.65 -23.10
C GLN A 127 -25.59 10.52 -22.34
N GLY A 128 -24.79 9.50 -22.67
CA GLY A 128 -23.51 9.22 -22.02
C GLY A 128 -23.59 8.21 -20.86
N ASP A 129 -24.78 7.71 -20.54
CA ASP A 129 -24.93 6.67 -19.54
C ASP A 129 -24.28 5.36 -19.97
N THR A 130 -23.68 4.68 -19.00
CA THR A 130 -23.24 3.29 -19.10
C THR A 130 -23.85 2.51 -17.94
N TYR A 131 -23.93 1.18 -18.05
CA TYR A 131 -24.43 0.34 -16.95
C TYR A 131 -23.68 0.59 -15.64
N LEU A 132 -22.36 0.83 -15.72
CA LEU A 132 -21.53 1.17 -14.55
C LEU A 132 -21.93 2.53 -13.95
N LEU A 133 -22.10 3.56 -14.77
CA LEU A 133 -22.47 4.90 -14.29
C LEU A 133 -23.89 4.91 -13.69
N ILE A 134 -24.84 4.21 -14.33
CA ILE A 134 -26.20 4.09 -13.79
C ILE A 134 -26.16 3.38 -12.43
N ALA A 135 -25.50 2.23 -12.33
CA ALA A 135 -25.45 1.46 -11.09
C ALA A 135 -24.70 2.19 -9.96
N ASN A 136 -23.52 2.75 -10.26
CA ASN A 136 -22.60 3.27 -9.25
C ASN A 136 -22.82 4.76 -8.92
N ASN A 137 -23.26 5.57 -9.88
CA ASN A 137 -23.41 7.01 -9.69
C ASN A 137 -24.88 7.38 -9.49
N THR A 138 -25.75 7.02 -10.45
CA THR A 138 -27.19 7.37 -10.38
C THR A 138 -27.88 6.65 -9.23
N PHE A 139 -27.68 5.34 -9.12
CA PHE A 139 -28.25 4.50 -8.06
C PHE A 139 -27.28 4.25 -6.90
N GLN A 140 -26.10 4.88 -6.91
CA GLN A 140 -25.18 4.93 -5.78
C GLN A 140 -24.81 3.54 -5.20
N GLY A 141 -24.66 2.52 -6.05
CA GLY A 141 -24.32 1.15 -5.61
C GLY A 141 -25.50 0.35 -5.04
N LEU A 142 -26.72 0.89 -5.06
CA LEU A 142 -27.96 0.14 -4.76
C LEU A 142 -28.30 -0.87 -5.87
N SER A 143 -27.64 -0.81 -7.02
CA SER A 143 -27.68 -1.82 -8.08
C SER A 143 -26.27 -2.12 -8.57
N THR A 144 -26.11 -3.14 -9.42
CA THR A 144 -24.82 -3.50 -10.02
C THR A 144 -24.93 -3.49 -11.54
N CYS A 145 -23.84 -3.17 -12.23
CA CYS A 145 -23.87 -3.14 -13.69
C CYS A 145 -24.14 -4.52 -14.30
N GLN A 146 -23.72 -5.59 -13.62
CA GLN A 146 -23.98 -6.97 -14.04
C GLN A 146 -25.49 -7.28 -14.02
N THR A 147 -26.21 -6.86 -12.97
CA THR A 147 -27.66 -7.04 -12.91
C THR A 147 -28.36 -6.26 -14.02
N LEU A 148 -27.92 -5.02 -14.30
CA LEU A 148 -28.51 -4.22 -15.38
C LEU A 148 -28.23 -4.81 -16.77
N GLN A 149 -27.09 -5.48 -16.96
CA GLN A 149 -26.78 -6.21 -18.18
C GLN A 149 -27.57 -7.51 -18.30
N ALA A 150 -27.83 -8.21 -17.19
CA ALA A 150 -28.58 -9.47 -17.15
C ALA A 150 -30.09 -9.26 -17.41
N GLU A 151 -30.64 -8.12 -16.98
CA GLU A 151 -32.01 -7.69 -17.33
C GLU A 151 -32.14 -7.22 -18.80
N GLY A 152 -31.02 -6.92 -19.47
CA GLY A 152 -31.00 -6.53 -20.87
C GLY A 152 -31.28 -7.71 -21.79
N ASP A 153 -32.34 -7.63 -22.60
CA ASP A 153 -32.62 -8.62 -23.62
C ASP A 153 -31.39 -8.81 -24.53
N THR A 154 -31.10 -10.05 -24.90
CA THR A 154 -29.90 -10.52 -25.61
C THR A 154 -29.59 -9.80 -26.93
N LEU A 155 -30.50 -8.94 -27.40
CA LEU A 155 -30.42 -8.15 -28.63
C LEU A 155 -29.93 -6.70 -28.43
N THR A 156 -29.84 -6.18 -27.20
CA THR A 156 -29.45 -4.78 -26.94
C THR A 156 -28.40 -4.65 -25.83
N ARG A 157 -27.14 -4.99 -26.13
CA ARG A 157 -25.99 -4.67 -25.24
C ARG A 157 -25.66 -3.18 -25.17
N ASN A 158 -26.26 -2.36 -26.04
CA ASN A 158 -26.01 -0.93 -26.12
C ASN A 158 -27.14 -0.16 -25.45
N LEU A 159 -26.77 0.74 -24.54
CA LEU A 159 -27.68 1.72 -23.94
C LEU A 159 -27.88 2.89 -24.91
N TYR A 160 -29.13 3.21 -25.21
CA TYR A 160 -29.50 4.36 -26.03
C TYR A 160 -30.24 5.40 -25.18
N ALA A 161 -29.91 6.66 -25.36
CA ALA A 161 -30.60 7.74 -24.67
C ALA A 161 -32.10 7.73 -24.99
N GLY A 162 -32.94 7.92 -23.98
CA GLY A 162 -34.40 7.83 -24.06
C GLY A 162 -34.98 6.43 -23.84
N THR A 163 -34.15 5.38 -23.85
CA THR A 163 -34.63 4.03 -23.53
C THR A 163 -34.99 3.91 -22.05
N ARG A 164 -36.16 3.34 -21.75
CA ARG A 164 -36.57 3.02 -20.37
C ARG A 164 -36.07 1.62 -20.02
N ILE A 165 -35.31 1.52 -18.93
CA ILE A 165 -34.79 0.27 -18.39
C ILE A 165 -35.35 0.00 -16.99
N THR A 166 -35.35 -1.28 -16.60
CA THR A 166 -35.62 -1.71 -15.22
C THR A 166 -34.30 -1.75 -14.45
N VAL A 167 -34.29 -1.21 -13.24
CA VAL A 167 -33.13 -1.18 -12.35
C VAL A 167 -33.49 -1.94 -11.07
N PRO A 168 -33.02 -3.20 -10.92
CA PRO A 168 -33.22 -3.94 -9.68
C PRO A 168 -32.36 -3.37 -8.55
N LEU A 169 -33.01 -2.88 -7.49
CA LEU A 169 -32.36 -2.36 -6.29
C LEU A 169 -32.18 -3.45 -5.25
N ARG A 170 -31.01 -3.51 -4.64
CA ARG A 170 -30.60 -4.52 -3.67
C ARG A 170 -31.24 -4.27 -2.30
N CYS A 171 -32.13 -5.17 -1.91
CA CYS A 171 -32.75 -5.23 -0.59
C CYS A 171 -32.78 -6.69 -0.13
N ALA A 172 -33.08 -6.96 1.15
CA ALA A 172 -33.20 -8.34 1.65
C ALA A 172 -34.24 -8.43 2.76
N CYS A 173 -34.73 -9.65 3.02
CA CYS A 173 -35.61 -9.94 4.15
C CYS A 173 -34.89 -10.72 5.26
N PRO A 174 -35.24 -10.51 6.54
CA PRO A 174 -34.67 -11.26 7.65
C PRO A 174 -34.83 -12.78 7.49
N THR A 175 -33.76 -13.51 7.81
CA THR A 175 -33.82 -14.97 7.95
C THR A 175 -34.50 -15.38 9.24
N LYS A 176 -34.89 -16.66 9.34
CA LYS A 176 -35.49 -17.20 10.55
C LYS A 176 -34.59 -16.96 11.78
N ASN A 177 -33.30 -17.24 11.70
CA ASN A 177 -32.36 -17.02 12.81
C ASN A 177 -32.31 -15.55 13.24
N GLN A 178 -32.33 -14.62 12.30
CA GLN A 178 -32.33 -13.18 12.62
C GLN A 178 -33.64 -12.75 13.27
N SER A 179 -34.78 -13.25 12.79
CA SER A 179 -36.07 -12.99 13.42
C SER A 179 -36.16 -13.59 14.83
N ASP A 180 -35.58 -14.77 15.05
CA ASP A 180 -35.49 -15.38 16.38
C ASP A 180 -34.60 -14.53 17.32
N ASP A 181 -33.61 -13.82 16.78
CA ASP A 181 -32.75 -12.84 17.48
C ASP A 181 -33.35 -11.42 17.60
N GLY A 182 -34.61 -11.24 17.21
CA GLY A 182 -35.37 -9.98 17.33
C GLY A 182 -35.21 -9.00 16.16
N VAL A 183 -34.57 -9.40 15.05
CA VAL A 183 -34.41 -8.55 13.86
C VAL A 183 -35.69 -8.59 13.01
N ASN A 184 -36.32 -7.43 12.86
CA ASN A 184 -37.56 -7.27 12.11
C ASN A 184 -37.35 -6.68 10.72
N TYR A 185 -36.26 -5.94 10.51
CA TYR A 185 -35.99 -5.23 9.26
C TYR A 185 -34.51 -5.34 8.86
N LEU A 186 -34.25 -5.19 7.56
CA LEU A 186 -32.89 -5.03 7.03
C LEU A 186 -32.78 -3.70 6.28
N LEU A 187 -31.71 -2.98 6.58
CA LEU A 187 -31.33 -1.75 5.91
C LEU A 187 -30.15 -2.01 4.96
N SER A 188 -30.33 -1.75 3.66
CA SER A 188 -29.22 -1.67 2.72
C SER A 188 -28.54 -0.30 2.86
N TYR A 189 -27.49 -0.27 3.67
CA TYR A 189 -26.71 0.93 3.94
C TYR A 189 -25.67 1.16 2.83
N LEU A 190 -25.65 2.37 2.30
CA LEU A 190 -24.67 2.85 1.34
C LEU A 190 -23.38 3.24 2.05
N ILE A 191 -22.34 2.43 1.88
CA ILE A 191 -21.03 2.72 2.46
C ILE A 191 -20.41 3.91 1.75
N THR A 192 -19.86 4.84 2.54
CA THR A 192 -19.07 5.96 2.05
C THR A 192 -17.65 5.94 2.60
N TRP A 193 -16.81 6.85 2.10
CA TRP A 193 -15.42 6.94 2.50
C TRP A 193 -15.26 7.06 4.03
N ASN A 194 -14.21 6.43 4.56
CA ASN A 194 -13.83 6.46 5.98
C ASN A 194 -14.86 5.87 6.97
N GLN A 195 -15.79 5.04 6.50
CA GLN A 195 -16.73 4.34 7.37
C GLN A 195 -16.30 2.89 7.65
N PHE A 196 -16.48 2.47 8.90
CA PHE A 196 -16.24 1.12 9.37
C PHE A 196 -17.56 0.46 9.78
N VAL A 197 -17.64 -0.88 9.74
CA VAL A 197 -18.85 -1.63 10.11
C VAL A 197 -19.31 -1.28 11.52
N SER A 198 -18.39 -1.08 12.46
CA SER A 198 -18.69 -0.68 13.84
C SER A 198 -19.35 0.70 13.92
N GLY A 199 -18.84 1.68 13.17
CA GLY A 199 -19.42 3.02 13.10
C GLY A 199 -20.83 3.02 12.50
N ILE A 200 -21.02 2.26 11.41
CA ILE A 200 -22.34 2.10 10.77
C ILE A 200 -23.32 1.41 11.73
N SER A 201 -22.89 0.35 12.41
CA SER A 201 -23.74 -0.36 13.38
C SER A 201 -24.14 0.56 14.53
N ALA A 202 -23.21 1.38 15.03
CA ALA A 202 -23.47 2.35 16.09
C ALA A 202 -24.50 3.42 15.70
N LEU A 203 -24.53 3.88 14.43
CA LEU A 203 -25.54 4.85 13.95
C LEU A 203 -26.97 4.33 14.15
N PHE A 204 -27.16 3.02 14.00
CA PHE A 204 -28.48 2.38 14.10
C PHE A 204 -28.69 1.64 15.44
N GLY A 205 -27.76 1.77 16.39
CA GLY A 205 -27.84 1.09 17.68
C GLY A 205 -27.75 -0.44 17.59
N VAL A 206 -27.08 -0.96 16.56
CA VAL A 206 -26.94 -2.40 16.29
C VAL A 206 -25.61 -2.93 16.80
N ASP A 207 -25.60 -4.16 17.32
CA ASP A 207 -24.36 -4.86 17.66
C ASP A 207 -23.50 -5.10 16.40
N THR A 208 -22.19 -4.77 16.49
CA THR A 208 -21.28 -4.88 15.34
C THR A 208 -21.14 -6.32 14.86
N GLY A 209 -21.12 -7.29 15.78
CA GLY A 209 -21.04 -8.72 15.44
C GLY A 209 -22.24 -9.19 14.62
N ARG A 210 -23.44 -8.70 14.92
CA ARG A 210 -24.65 -8.98 14.12
C ARG A 210 -24.56 -8.43 12.70
N THR A 211 -24.07 -7.20 12.52
CA THR A 211 -23.85 -6.63 11.19
C THR A 211 -22.77 -7.39 10.41
N LEU A 212 -21.68 -7.78 11.07
CA LEU A 212 -20.63 -8.61 10.47
C LEU A 212 -21.18 -9.97 10.00
N ALA A 213 -21.96 -10.65 10.85
CA ALA A 213 -22.57 -11.95 10.53
C ALA A 213 -23.59 -11.87 9.38
N ALA A 214 -24.39 -10.80 9.32
CA ALA A 214 -25.35 -10.58 8.23
C ALA A 214 -24.67 -10.46 6.86
N ASN A 215 -23.42 -9.99 6.83
CA ASN A 215 -22.67 -9.72 5.60
C ASN A 215 -21.53 -10.71 5.32
N GLY A 216 -21.33 -11.72 6.17
CA GLY A 216 -20.20 -12.66 6.05
C GLY A 216 -18.84 -12.01 6.24
N LEU A 217 -18.79 -10.96 7.05
CA LEU A 217 -17.58 -10.18 7.33
C LEU A 217 -16.97 -10.61 8.67
N SER A 218 -15.66 -10.39 8.79
CA SER A 218 -14.90 -10.48 10.05
C SER A 218 -14.56 -9.07 10.55
N GLU A 219 -14.15 -8.92 11.81
CA GLU A 219 -13.71 -7.61 12.34
C GLU A 219 -12.53 -6.99 11.53
N THR A 220 -11.75 -7.83 10.85
CA THR A 220 -10.63 -7.40 10.00
C THR A 220 -11.03 -7.10 8.55
N SER A 221 -12.29 -7.34 8.18
CA SER A 221 -12.74 -7.19 6.80
C SER A 221 -12.85 -5.73 6.38
N ILE A 222 -12.34 -5.42 5.18
CA ILE A 222 -12.39 -4.08 4.60
C ILE A 222 -13.70 -3.89 3.84
N VAL A 223 -14.39 -2.80 4.13
CA VAL A 223 -15.58 -2.34 3.38
C VAL A 223 -15.21 -1.22 2.42
N TYR A 224 -15.86 -1.18 1.26
CA TYR A 224 -15.58 -0.26 0.16
C TYR A 224 -16.73 0.74 -0.05
N PRO A 225 -16.43 2.01 -0.33
CA PRO A 225 -17.44 3.01 -0.71
C PRO A 225 -18.22 2.62 -1.96
N PHE A 226 -19.44 3.16 -2.08
CA PHE A 226 -20.37 2.89 -3.19
C PHE A 226 -20.75 1.41 -3.32
N THR A 227 -20.71 0.69 -2.19
CA THR A 227 -21.25 -0.66 -2.04
C THR A 227 -22.28 -0.66 -0.92
N THR A 228 -23.13 -1.69 -0.91
CA THR A 228 -24.16 -1.84 0.11
C THR A 228 -23.74 -2.79 1.22
N LEU A 229 -24.16 -2.47 2.45
CA LEU A 229 -23.99 -3.28 3.66
C LEU A 229 -25.36 -3.51 4.31
N LEU A 230 -25.69 -4.75 4.63
CA LEU A 230 -26.95 -5.07 5.32
C LEU A 230 -26.83 -4.81 6.82
N VAL A 231 -27.65 -3.91 7.35
CA VAL A 231 -27.71 -3.61 8.78
C VAL A 231 -29.00 -4.21 9.37
N PRO A 232 -28.91 -5.18 10.32
CA PRO A 232 -30.07 -5.81 10.92
C PRO A 232 -30.70 -4.93 12.01
N LEU A 233 -31.94 -4.49 11.78
CA LEU A 233 -32.66 -3.58 12.67
C LEU A 233 -33.80 -4.29 13.41
N GLN A 234 -33.98 -3.95 14.69
CA GLN A 234 -35.14 -4.38 15.48
C GLN A 234 -36.34 -3.44 15.25
N ASP A 235 -36.08 -2.14 15.15
CA ASP A 235 -37.06 -1.09 14.92
C ASP A 235 -36.80 -0.36 13.58
N PRO A 236 -37.79 0.32 12.99
CA PRO A 236 -37.59 1.19 11.83
C PRO A 236 -36.52 2.27 12.10
N PRO A 237 -35.66 2.61 11.11
CA PRO A 237 -34.64 3.63 11.29
C PRO A 237 -35.28 5.03 11.37
N THR A 238 -34.62 5.96 12.07
CA THR A 238 -35.13 7.32 12.30
C THR A 238 -34.22 8.39 11.68
N SER A 239 -34.80 9.49 11.20
CA SER A 239 -34.07 10.63 10.59
C SER A 239 -32.96 11.21 11.48
N SER A 240 -33.12 11.14 12.81
CA SER A 240 -32.12 11.56 13.80
C SER A 240 -30.83 10.74 13.76
N GLN A 241 -30.88 9.48 13.32
CA GLN A 241 -29.70 8.63 13.17
C GLN A 241 -28.81 9.05 11.99
N VAL A 242 -29.36 9.82 11.03
CA VAL A 242 -28.68 10.23 9.79
C VAL A 242 -28.48 11.75 9.66
N THR A 243 -28.93 12.56 10.64
CA THR A 243 -28.83 14.04 10.65
C THR A 243 -28.14 14.51 11.96
N ALA A 244 -26.93 15.10 11.91
CA ALA A 244 -26.18 15.62 13.10
C ALA A 244 -26.14 17.18 13.12
N PRO A 245 -25.77 17.94 14.21
CA PRO A 245 -24.98 17.59 15.44
C PRO A 245 -25.31 18.28 16.81
N GLN A 246 -24.68 17.85 17.95
CA GLN A 246 -24.07 18.69 19.04
C GLN A 246 -23.25 17.90 20.13
N PRO A 247 -22.07 18.42 20.58
CA PRO A 247 -21.45 18.28 21.95
C PRO A 247 -21.39 19.66 22.73
N PRO A 248 -20.79 19.87 23.96
CA PRO A 248 -20.87 19.37 25.38
C PRO A 248 -21.19 20.50 26.47
N PRO A 249 -21.16 20.33 27.84
CA PRO A 249 -19.96 20.59 28.72
C PRO A 249 -19.93 19.83 30.12
N PRO A 250 -19.11 20.15 31.17
CA PRO A 250 -17.84 19.51 31.61
C PRO A 250 -17.89 18.93 33.10
N PRO A 251 -16.81 18.57 33.85
CA PRO A 251 -16.76 17.33 34.67
C PRO A 251 -16.99 17.42 36.20
N PHE A 252 -17.11 16.22 36.81
CA PHE A 252 -16.94 15.74 38.21
C PHE A 252 -18.18 15.47 39.08
N ALA A 253 -18.38 14.18 39.42
CA ALA A 253 -18.56 13.70 40.79
C ALA A 253 -18.15 12.22 40.90
N THR A 254 -17.05 11.95 41.61
CA THR A 254 -16.76 10.64 42.21
C THR A 254 -17.76 10.36 43.34
N LEU A 255 -18.20 9.09 43.50
CA LEU A 255 -18.49 8.36 44.75
C LEU A 255 -19.29 7.06 44.44
N PRO A 256 -19.41 6.09 45.37
CA PRO A 256 -18.44 5.10 45.88
C PRO A 256 -18.80 3.66 45.40
N PRO A 257 -18.00 2.62 45.72
CA PRO A 257 -18.33 1.24 45.35
C PRO A 257 -19.54 0.73 46.16
N SER A 258 -20.56 0.20 45.47
CA SER A 258 -21.74 -0.43 46.07
C SER A 258 -21.42 -1.83 46.60
N VAL A 259 -21.72 -2.02 47.88
CA VAL A 259 -21.69 -3.30 48.61
C VAL A 259 -22.89 -4.18 48.17
N PRO A 260 -22.72 -5.49 47.91
CA PRO A 260 -23.85 -6.40 47.75
C PRO A 260 -24.48 -6.79 49.11
N PRO A 261 -25.81 -6.98 49.21
CA PRO A 261 -26.48 -7.38 50.44
C PRO A 261 -26.26 -8.86 50.81
N PRO A 262 -26.49 -9.25 52.09
CA PRO A 262 -26.02 -10.51 52.64
C PRO A 262 -27.02 -11.68 52.60
N SER A 263 -26.42 -12.87 52.50
CA SER A 263 -26.74 -14.16 53.13
C SER A 263 -27.98 -14.97 52.73
N GLY A 264 -27.72 -16.23 52.37
CA GLY A 264 -28.69 -17.35 52.41
C GLY A 264 -28.03 -18.64 51.91
N GLY A 265 -27.58 -19.51 52.81
CA GLY A 265 -26.66 -20.61 52.52
C GLY A 265 -27.27 -21.97 52.11
N SER A 266 -26.36 -22.76 51.53
CA SER A 266 -26.18 -24.24 51.62
C SER A 266 -27.13 -25.20 50.89
N SER A 267 -26.55 -25.93 49.91
CA SER A 267 -26.33 -27.38 50.03
C SER A 267 -25.20 -27.84 49.09
N LYS A 268 -24.04 -28.20 49.66
CA LYS A 268 -22.87 -28.73 48.96
C LYS A 268 -23.02 -30.24 48.72
N THR A 269 -23.67 -30.63 47.62
CA THR A 269 -23.72 -32.05 47.21
C THR A 269 -23.08 -32.29 45.84
N TRP A 270 -22.96 -31.28 44.98
CA TRP A 270 -22.43 -31.45 43.63
C TRP A 270 -20.88 -31.54 43.54
N ILE A 271 -20.17 -31.00 44.54
CA ILE A 271 -18.70 -30.91 44.53
C ILE A 271 -18.04 -32.31 44.67
N TYR A 272 -18.64 -33.22 45.45
CA TYR A 272 -18.08 -34.56 45.65
C TYR A 272 -18.24 -35.47 44.41
N VAL A 273 -19.27 -35.23 43.59
CA VAL A 273 -19.50 -35.99 42.36
C VAL A 273 -18.48 -35.60 41.29
N VAL A 274 -18.15 -34.30 41.18
CA VAL A 274 -17.15 -33.81 40.21
C VAL A 274 -15.74 -34.26 40.59
N VAL A 275 -15.37 -34.23 41.88
CA VAL A 275 -14.04 -34.72 42.33
C VAL A 275 -13.93 -36.24 42.17
N GLY A 276 -15.00 -37.00 42.37
CA GLY A 276 -15.03 -38.44 42.13
C GLY A 276 -14.85 -38.83 40.66
N VAL A 277 -15.49 -38.10 39.74
CA VAL A 277 -15.38 -38.35 38.30
C VAL A 277 -13.99 -38.00 37.77
N VAL A 278 -13.43 -36.85 38.19
CA VAL A 278 -12.08 -36.44 37.77
C VAL A 278 -11.02 -37.38 38.34
N GLY A 279 -11.15 -37.79 39.61
CA GLY A 279 -10.25 -38.78 40.22
C GLY A 279 -10.32 -40.14 39.55
N GLY A 280 -11.53 -40.61 39.18
CA GLY A 280 -11.73 -41.87 38.47
C GLY A 280 -11.14 -41.87 37.05
N ILE A 281 -11.26 -40.76 36.32
CA ILE A 281 -10.67 -40.61 34.97
C ILE A 281 -9.15 -40.64 35.05
N VAL A 282 -8.55 -39.90 35.99
CA VAL A 282 -7.09 -39.89 36.16
C VAL A 282 -6.56 -41.27 36.54
N LEU A 283 -7.25 -42.00 37.43
CA LEU A 283 -6.85 -43.35 37.81
C LEU A 283 -6.97 -44.35 36.65
N ALA A 284 -8.03 -44.24 35.84
CA ALA A 284 -8.21 -45.08 34.66
C ALA A 284 -7.16 -44.79 33.57
N SER A 285 -6.77 -43.53 33.38
CA SER A 285 -5.71 -43.13 32.44
C SER A 285 -4.33 -43.66 32.88
N VAL A 286 -4.02 -43.62 34.18
CA VAL A 286 -2.75 -44.15 34.72
C VAL A 286 -2.70 -45.67 34.61
N VAL A 287 -3.78 -46.36 34.95
CA VAL A 287 -3.86 -47.83 34.81
C VAL A 287 -3.82 -48.24 33.34
N GLY A 288 -4.48 -47.49 32.45
CA GLY A 288 -4.42 -47.68 31.00
C GLY A 288 -3.01 -47.48 30.44
N GLY A 289 -2.29 -46.46 30.90
CA GLY A 289 -0.89 -46.21 30.54
C GLY A 289 0.06 -47.32 31.01
N ILE A 290 -0.12 -47.80 32.24
CA ILE A 290 0.69 -48.91 32.78
C ILE A 290 0.40 -50.21 32.02
N LEU A 291 -0.86 -50.54 31.74
CA LEU A 291 -1.24 -51.69 30.91
C LEU A 291 -0.70 -51.58 29.49
N PHE A 292 -0.72 -50.38 28.89
CA PHE A 292 -0.15 -50.13 27.58
C PHE A 292 1.38 -50.33 27.58
N CYS A 293 2.09 -49.82 28.59
CA CYS A 293 3.53 -50.03 28.75
C CYS A 293 3.91 -51.50 28.99
N VAL A 294 3.10 -52.25 29.76
CA VAL A 294 3.34 -53.68 30.02
C VAL A 294 3.04 -54.54 28.78
N LEU A 295 2.01 -54.20 28.00
CA LEU A 295 1.66 -54.91 26.76
C LEU A 295 2.62 -54.59 25.61
N PHE A 296 3.17 -53.38 25.55
CA PHE A 296 4.22 -53.02 24.57
C PHE A 296 5.61 -53.54 24.96
N ARG A 297 5.93 -53.67 26.26
CA ARG A 297 7.16 -54.33 26.73
C ARG A 297 7.16 -55.85 26.50
N LYS A 298 5.99 -56.49 26.34
CA LYS A 298 5.87 -57.91 25.98
C LYS A 298 5.98 -58.22 24.48
N ARG A 299 6.09 -57.22 23.60
CA ARG A 299 6.21 -57.42 22.14
C ARG A 299 7.61 -57.26 21.55
N LYS A 300 8.62 -56.85 22.33
CA LYS A 300 10.03 -56.84 21.92
C LYS A 300 10.90 -57.66 22.87
N LEU A 301 10.73 -58.98 22.85
CA LEU A 301 11.70 -59.95 23.36
C LEU A 301 11.37 -61.33 22.79
N LYS A 302 11.87 -61.60 21.58
CA LYS A 302 12.12 -62.95 21.06
C LYS A 302 13.14 -62.84 19.92
N ALA A 303 14.42 -62.94 20.29
CA ALA A 303 15.47 -63.62 19.53
C ALA A 303 16.76 -63.64 20.37
N GLU A 304 17.22 -64.85 20.70
CA GLU A 304 18.55 -65.24 21.18
C GLU A 304 19.04 -66.37 20.23
N PRO A 305 20.31 -66.85 20.26
CA PRO A 305 21.60 -66.21 20.58
C PRO A 305 22.72 -66.61 19.56
N VAL A 306 23.94 -66.03 19.62
CA VAL A 306 25.26 -66.74 19.56
C VAL A 306 26.37 -65.84 20.14
N VAL A 307 27.27 -66.46 20.91
CA VAL A 307 28.23 -65.99 21.92
C VAL A 307 29.64 -65.77 21.35
N VAL A 308 30.38 -64.74 21.81
CA VAL A 308 31.83 -64.83 22.15
C VAL A 308 32.13 -63.94 23.37
N SER A 309 32.88 -64.51 24.31
CA SER A 309 33.11 -64.11 25.71
C SER A 309 33.98 -62.87 25.95
N SER A 310 33.69 -62.12 27.01
CA SER A 310 34.71 -61.49 27.85
C SER A 310 34.26 -61.44 29.32
N GLN A 311 35.18 -61.77 30.23
CA GLN A 311 35.01 -61.73 31.68
C GLN A 311 35.20 -60.29 32.22
N SER A 312 34.35 -59.94 33.20
CA SER A 312 34.55 -59.19 34.47
C SER A 312 35.89 -58.46 34.75
N PHE A 313 36.02 -57.45 35.61
CA PHE A 313 35.36 -57.13 36.89
C PHE A 313 35.70 -55.67 37.29
N GLU A 314 34.98 -55.15 38.28
CA GLU A 314 35.04 -53.81 38.91
C GLU A 314 36.42 -53.37 39.47
N SER A 315 36.60 -52.06 39.69
CA SER A 315 36.74 -51.51 41.07
C SER A 315 36.94 -49.98 41.10
N ILE A 316 36.58 -49.45 42.27
CA ILE A 316 36.44 -48.05 42.73
C ILE A 316 37.79 -47.49 43.18
N GLU A 317 38.06 -46.19 42.93
CA GLU A 317 38.70 -45.27 43.89
C GLU A 317 38.68 -43.79 43.44
N LYS A 318 38.57 -42.88 44.42
CA LYS A 318 38.77 -41.41 44.37
C LYS A 318 40.05 -41.10 45.20
N PRO A 319 40.60 -39.87 45.30
CA PRO A 319 40.57 -38.66 44.44
C PRO A 319 41.95 -37.90 44.34
N LEU A 320 42.20 -37.01 43.35
CA LEU A 320 43.01 -35.76 43.57
C LEU A 320 43.00 -34.72 42.42
N LYS A 321 42.73 -33.47 42.83
CA LYS A 321 42.94 -32.08 42.34
C LYS A 321 43.65 -31.68 41.02
N LYS A 322 43.11 -30.54 40.50
CA LYS A 322 43.70 -29.36 39.78
C LYS A 322 43.96 -29.54 38.27
N GLU A 323 43.64 -28.63 37.34
CA GLU A 323 43.33 -27.17 37.28
C GLU A 323 42.28 -26.95 36.16
N ALA A 324 41.17 -26.25 36.41
CA ALA A 324 40.89 -24.84 36.11
C ALA A 324 40.81 -24.48 34.61
N ASP A 325 39.56 -24.14 34.21
CA ASP A 325 39.10 -23.35 33.07
C ASP A 325 38.96 -24.00 31.68
N GLU A 326 37.88 -24.78 31.46
CA GLU A 326 37.22 -24.86 30.13
C GLU A 326 35.78 -25.46 30.09
N ASP A 327 35.05 -25.59 31.21
CA ASP A 327 33.81 -26.41 31.25
C ASP A 327 32.46 -25.64 31.33
N SER A 328 32.39 -24.37 30.92
CA SER A 328 31.11 -23.63 31.02
C SER A 328 30.14 -23.83 29.84
N TYR A 329 30.55 -24.46 28.73
CA TYR A 329 29.68 -24.60 27.53
C TYR A 329 29.16 -26.02 27.28
N SER A 330 29.75 -27.06 27.88
CA SER A 330 29.46 -28.46 27.53
C SER A 330 28.20 -29.03 28.20
N GLN A 331 27.79 -28.50 29.37
CA GLN A 331 26.73 -29.12 30.16
C GLN A 331 25.32 -28.70 29.72
N GLY A 332 25.13 -27.46 29.25
CA GLY A 332 23.86 -27.02 28.64
C GLY A 332 23.60 -27.61 27.25
N PHE A 333 24.64 -28.13 26.59
CA PHE A 333 24.59 -28.71 25.26
C PHE A 333 24.02 -30.15 25.24
N LEU A 334 24.39 -30.99 26.22
CA LEU A 334 23.91 -32.37 26.29
C LEU A 334 22.42 -32.47 26.66
N GLU A 335 21.90 -31.55 27.48
CA GLU A 335 20.46 -31.44 27.76
C GLU A 335 19.65 -30.96 26.55
N SER A 336 20.22 -30.07 25.72
CA SER A 336 19.53 -29.59 24.51
C SER A 336 19.53 -30.62 23.38
N ILE A 337 20.50 -31.55 23.32
CA ILE A 337 20.56 -32.61 22.30
C ILE A 337 19.64 -33.78 22.61
N SER A 338 19.42 -34.14 23.89
CA SER A 338 18.52 -35.26 24.23
C SER A 338 17.07 -35.01 23.81
N SER A 339 16.66 -33.75 23.67
CA SER A 339 15.32 -33.37 23.16
C SER A 339 15.22 -33.25 21.62
N ILE A 340 16.34 -33.14 20.91
CA ILE A 340 16.42 -33.04 19.43
C ILE A 340 16.55 -34.44 18.78
N ALA A 341 17.09 -35.41 19.52
CA ALA A 341 17.45 -36.73 19.02
C ALA A 341 16.26 -37.68 18.71
N GLU A 342 15.02 -37.30 19.01
CA GLU A 342 13.84 -38.18 18.78
C GLU A 342 13.34 -38.19 17.31
N SER A 343 13.77 -37.25 16.46
CA SER A 343 13.28 -37.13 15.06
C SER A 343 14.33 -36.77 13.99
N LEU A 344 15.51 -36.23 14.34
CA LEU A 344 16.60 -35.94 13.39
C LEU A 344 17.78 -36.92 13.54
N LYS A 345 18.37 -37.36 12.42
CA LYS A 345 19.56 -38.23 12.46
C LYS A 345 20.80 -37.43 12.85
N VAL A 346 21.55 -37.90 13.85
CA VAL A 346 22.88 -37.39 14.17
C VAL A 346 23.91 -38.18 13.36
N TYR A 347 24.60 -37.51 12.46
CA TYR A 347 25.69 -38.09 11.66
C TYR A 347 27.02 -37.91 12.39
N THR A 348 27.91 -38.88 12.23
CA THR A 348 29.31 -38.70 12.61
C THR A 348 30.02 -37.84 11.57
N PHE A 349 31.03 -37.10 11.99
CA PHE A 349 31.82 -36.30 11.04
C PHE A 349 32.54 -37.17 10.01
N GLN A 350 32.93 -38.40 10.37
CA GLN A 350 33.52 -39.36 9.43
C GLN A 350 32.55 -39.77 8.33
N GLU A 351 31.26 -39.96 8.65
CA GLU A 351 30.22 -40.22 7.63
C GLU A 351 30.10 -39.04 6.66
N LEU A 352 30.13 -37.80 7.16
CA LEU A 352 30.07 -36.61 6.30
C LEU A 352 31.32 -36.47 5.43
N LYS A 353 32.51 -36.75 5.97
CA LYS A 353 33.76 -36.80 5.21
C LYS A 353 33.69 -37.85 4.11
N ALA A 354 33.26 -39.07 4.43
CA ALA A 354 33.10 -40.12 3.43
C ALA A 354 32.08 -39.72 2.35
N ALA A 355 30.93 -39.16 2.73
CA ALA A 355 29.88 -38.73 1.82
C ALA A 355 30.32 -37.63 0.85
N THR A 356 31.24 -36.76 1.26
CA THR A 356 31.73 -35.60 0.50
C THR A 356 33.14 -35.79 -0.09
N GLN A 357 33.68 -37.00 -0.02
CA GLN A 357 35.06 -37.31 -0.44
C GLN A 357 36.09 -36.38 0.24
N ASP A 358 36.00 -36.30 1.56
CA ASP A 358 36.77 -35.40 2.42
C ASP A 358 36.57 -33.92 2.06
N PHE A 359 35.31 -33.52 1.82
CA PHE A 359 34.95 -32.17 1.38
C PHE A 359 35.71 -31.73 0.12
N SER A 360 35.91 -32.67 -0.81
CA SER A 360 36.61 -32.42 -2.07
C SER A 360 35.99 -31.23 -2.83
N PRO A 361 36.80 -30.43 -3.54
CA PRO A 361 36.30 -29.39 -4.45
C PRO A 361 35.26 -29.89 -5.47
N SER A 362 35.32 -31.18 -5.87
CA SER A 362 34.33 -31.79 -6.78
C SER A 362 32.93 -31.96 -6.17
N CYS A 363 32.83 -31.91 -4.84
CA CYS A 363 31.58 -31.94 -4.09
C CYS A 363 31.09 -30.55 -3.72
N TRP A 364 31.87 -29.49 -3.97
CA TRP A 364 31.47 -28.13 -3.62
C TRP A 364 30.36 -27.62 -4.56
N ILE A 365 29.28 -27.10 -3.97
CA ILE A 365 28.18 -26.50 -4.73
C ILE A 365 28.38 -24.99 -4.78
N LYS A 366 28.30 -24.33 -3.61
CA LYS A 366 28.45 -22.88 -3.45
C LYS A 366 28.57 -22.54 -1.97
N GLY A 367 29.34 -21.50 -1.65
CA GLY A 367 29.52 -21.04 -0.26
C GLY A 367 30.04 -22.17 0.64
N SER A 368 29.32 -22.48 1.73
CA SER A 368 29.66 -23.55 2.67
C SER A 368 28.90 -24.87 2.44
N VAL A 369 28.30 -25.06 1.25
CA VAL A 369 27.45 -26.22 0.92
C VAL A 369 28.19 -27.20 0.00
N TYR A 370 28.14 -28.48 0.37
CA TYR A 370 28.72 -29.60 -0.37
C TYR A 370 27.64 -30.63 -0.73
N ARG A 371 27.72 -31.20 -1.93
CA ARG A 371 26.96 -32.38 -2.33
C ARG A 371 27.61 -33.61 -1.71
N GLY A 372 26.86 -34.34 -0.90
CA GLY A 372 27.26 -35.64 -0.39
C GLY A 372 26.38 -36.77 -0.92
N THR A 373 26.87 -38.00 -0.81
CA THR A 373 26.07 -39.21 -1.02
C THR A 373 25.99 -39.98 0.29
N ILE A 374 24.77 -40.12 0.82
CA ILE A 374 24.50 -40.81 2.09
C ILE A 374 23.53 -41.94 1.79
N ASN A 375 23.93 -43.19 2.06
CA ASN A 375 23.11 -44.39 1.79
C ASN A 375 22.65 -44.53 0.32
N GLY A 376 23.37 -43.94 -0.63
CA GLY A 376 23.02 -43.95 -2.06
C GLY A 376 22.22 -42.73 -2.52
N ASP A 377 21.68 -41.93 -1.61
CA ASP A 377 20.91 -40.73 -1.92
C ASP A 377 21.79 -39.48 -1.88
N PHE A 378 21.51 -38.50 -2.75
CA PHE A 378 22.16 -37.20 -2.71
C PHE A 378 21.66 -36.36 -1.54
N ALA A 379 22.59 -35.70 -0.85
CA ALA A 379 22.31 -34.77 0.23
C ALA A 379 23.08 -33.46 0.05
N ALA A 380 22.52 -32.36 0.55
CA ALA A 380 23.21 -31.08 0.64
C ALA A 380 23.72 -30.88 2.08
N ILE A 381 25.04 -30.87 2.24
CA ILE A 381 25.73 -30.75 3.54
C ILE A 381 26.24 -29.32 3.66
N LYS A 382 25.61 -28.52 4.52
CA LYS A 382 25.96 -27.11 4.77
C LYS A 382 26.74 -26.99 6.07
N ARG A 383 27.97 -26.48 5.98
CA ARG A 383 28.76 -26.09 7.16
C ARG A 383 28.26 -24.73 7.68
N MET A 384 28.02 -24.65 8.98
CA MET A 384 27.46 -23.50 9.69
C MET A 384 28.42 -23.02 10.78
N ASN A 385 28.57 -21.69 10.86
CA ASN A 385 29.33 -21.03 11.91
C ASN A 385 28.35 -20.34 12.88
N GLY A 386 28.51 -20.53 14.18
CA GLY A 386 27.67 -19.91 15.21
C GLY A 386 26.44 -20.73 15.63
N ASP A 387 25.47 -20.06 16.27
CA ASP A 387 24.25 -20.68 16.81
C ASP A 387 23.26 -21.07 15.70
N VAL A 388 22.98 -22.37 15.59
CA VAL A 388 22.02 -22.97 14.64
C VAL A 388 20.75 -23.49 15.31
N SER A 389 20.61 -23.33 16.63
CA SER A 389 19.54 -23.95 17.41
C SER A 389 18.15 -23.51 16.94
N LYS A 390 17.99 -22.25 16.53
CA LYS A 390 16.71 -21.73 16.03
C LYS A 390 16.29 -22.39 14.72
N GLU A 391 17.22 -22.56 13.78
CA GLU A 391 16.95 -23.18 12.49
C GLU A 391 16.64 -24.66 12.64
N ILE A 392 17.42 -25.39 13.46
CA ILE A 392 17.16 -26.80 13.76
C ILE A 392 15.80 -26.97 14.45
N ASN A 393 15.49 -26.14 15.45
CA ASN A 393 14.23 -26.22 16.20
C ASN A 393 13.01 -25.97 15.32
N LEU A 394 13.11 -25.07 14.34
CA LEU A 394 12.05 -24.83 13.38
C LEU A 394 11.92 -26.00 12.40
N LEU A 395 13.02 -26.38 11.73
CA LEU A 395 13.03 -27.42 10.70
C LEU A 395 12.66 -28.80 11.22
N ASN A 396 12.89 -29.07 12.50
CA ASN A 396 12.44 -30.31 13.13
C ASN A 396 10.91 -30.39 13.32
N LYS A 397 10.22 -29.24 13.33
CA LYS A 397 8.77 -29.14 13.58
C LYS A 397 7.94 -28.96 12.31
N ILE A 398 8.57 -28.62 11.20
CA ILE A 398 7.89 -28.37 9.93
C ILE A 398 8.19 -29.46 8.92
N ASN A 399 7.16 -29.89 8.19
CA ASN A 399 7.31 -30.86 7.10
C ASN A 399 6.27 -30.57 6.03
N HIS A 400 6.73 -30.13 4.85
CA HIS A 400 5.86 -29.75 3.74
C HIS A 400 6.61 -29.94 2.42
N PHE A 401 5.91 -30.36 1.36
CA PHE A 401 6.52 -30.67 0.06
C PHE A 401 7.31 -29.49 -0.53
N ASN A 402 6.83 -28.26 -0.31
CA ASN A 402 7.44 -27.02 -0.83
C ASN A 402 8.40 -26.32 0.15
N LEU A 403 8.85 -26.99 1.23
CA LEU A 403 9.90 -26.48 2.12
C LEU A 403 11.06 -27.48 2.13
N ILE A 404 12.30 -26.98 2.22
CA ILE A 404 13.48 -27.86 2.24
C ILE A 404 13.52 -28.67 3.54
N ARG A 405 13.67 -29.99 3.42
CA ARG A 405 13.70 -30.89 4.58
C ARG A 405 15.11 -31.03 5.15
N LEU A 406 15.24 -30.81 6.46
CA LEU A 406 16.44 -31.17 7.23
C LEU A 406 16.38 -32.66 7.57
N SER A 407 17.39 -33.42 7.14
CA SER A 407 17.48 -34.87 7.37
C SER A 407 18.32 -35.21 8.60
N GLY A 408 19.23 -34.33 9.00
CA GLY A 408 20.06 -34.55 10.19
C GLY A 408 21.14 -33.51 10.38
N VAL A 409 21.95 -33.72 11.42
CA VAL A 409 22.96 -32.78 11.89
C VAL A 409 24.24 -33.51 12.30
N SER A 410 25.37 -32.81 12.29
CA SER A 410 26.65 -33.25 12.86
C SER A 410 27.35 -32.06 13.49
N PHE A 411 28.16 -32.30 14.52
CA PHE A 411 28.99 -31.28 15.16
C PHE A 411 30.43 -31.79 15.24
N ASN A 412 31.39 -31.01 14.75
CA ASN A 412 32.81 -31.35 14.81
C ASN A 412 33.65 -30.08 14.92
N GLU A 413 34.65 -30.08 15.82
CA GLU A 413 35.62 -28.99 15.98
C GLU A 413 34.97 -27.59 16.04
N GLY A 414 33.90 -27.45 16.83
CA GLY A 414 33.20 -26.16 17.00
C GLY A 414 32.31 -25.74 15.83
N ASN A 415 32.17 -26.57 14.79
CA ASN A 415 31.36 -26.29 13.61
C ASN A 415 30.14 -27.22 13.53
N TRP A 416 28.99 -26.65 13.17
CA TRP A 416 27.79 -27.41 12.87
C TRP A 416 27.71 -27.76 11.38
N TYR A 417 27.19 -28.93 11.08
CA TYR A 417 26.94 -29.41 9.73
C TYR A 417 25.47 -29.83 9.63
N LEU A 418 24.73 -29.17 8.76
CA LEU A 418 23.31 -29.44 8.53
C LEU A 418 23.15 -30.23 7.23
N VAL A 419 22.45 -31.36 7.30
CA VAL A 419 22.26 -32.28 6.18
C VAL A 419 20.83 -32.13 5.66
N TYR A 420 20.67 -31.46 4.52
CA TYR A 420 19.38 -31.23 3.86
C TYR A 420 19.17 -32.24 2.72
N GLU A 421 17.90 -32.41 2.31
CA GLU A 421 17.60 -33.04 1.02
C GLU A 421 18.26 -32.27 -0.14
N TYR A 422 18.62 -32.98 -1.21
CA TYR A 422 19.28 -32.37 -2.36
C TYR A 422 18.27 -31.99 -3.45
N ALA A 423 18.17 -30.69 -3.73
CA ALA A 423 17.39 -30.15 -4.84
C ALA A 423 18.25 -30.10 -6.11
N SER A 424 18.07 -31.06 -7.02
CA SER A 424 19.01 -31.34 -8.11
C SER A 424 19.09 -30.25 -9.17
N ASN A 425 18.05 -29.43 -9.34
CA ASN A 425 18.04 -28.33 -10.30
C ASN A 425 18.56 -27.01 -9.69
N GLY A 426 18.99 -27.00 -8.43
CA GLY A 426 19.62 -25.83 -7.82
C GLY A 426 18.65 -24.67 -7.57
N PRO A 427 19.16 -23.45 -7.30
CA PRO A 427 18.33 -22.29 -7.00
C PRO A 427 17.63 -21.72 -8.22
N LEU A 428 16.42 -21.20 -8.03
CA LEU A 428 15.61 -20.56 -9.06
C LEU A 428 16.31 -19.37 -9.71
N SER A 429 17.14 -18.62 -8.96
CA SER A 429 17.92 -17.49 -9.48
C SER A 429 18.81 -17.86 -10.68
N GLU A 430 19.37 -19.08 -10.70
CA GLU A 430 20.18 -19.57 -11.83
C GLU A 430 19.33 -19.80 -13.09
N TRP A 431 18.05 -20.15 -12.94
CA TRP A 431 17.15 -20.38 -14.07
C TRP A 431 16.51 -19.10 -14.60
N ILE A 432 16.39 -18.08 -13.77
CA ILE A 432 15.84 -16.77 -14.17
C ILE A 432 16.94 -15.93 -14.84
N HIS A 433 18.15 -15.91 -14.26
CA HIS A 433 19.19 -14.94 -14.63
C HIS A 433 20.33 -15.51 -15.47
N GLU A 434 20.66 -16.79 -15.32
CA GLU A 434 21.79 -17.38 -16.04
C GLU A 434 21.30 -18.09 -17.30
N LYS A 435 21.92 -17.79 -18.44
CA LYS A 435 21.66 -18.51 -19.70
C LYS A 435 22.33 -19.90 -19.64
N ARG A 436 21.73 -20.84 -18.92
CA ARG A 436 22.06 -22.26 -19.10
C ARG A 436 21.44 -22.75 -20.41
N ASP A 437 22.24 -23.49 -21.18
CA ASP A 437 21.99 -24.02 -22.52
C ASP A 437 20.50 -24.12 -22.92
N GLN A 438 20.02 -23.08 -23.60
CA GLN A 438 18.78 -22.99 -24.40
C GLN A 438 17.43 -23.41 -23.79
N THR A 439 17.35 -23.90 -22.56
CA THR A 439 16.07 -24.24 -21.91
C THR A 439 15.52 -23.05 -21.14
N ILE A 440 14.85 -22.14 -21.85
CA ILE A 440 14.05 -21.08 -21.23
C ILE A 440 12.90 -21.73 -20.45
N MET A 441 12.75 -21.36 -19.19
CA MET A 441 11.63 -21.83 -18.37
C MET A 441 10.30 -21.33 -18.97
N ASP A 442 9.46 -22.27 -19.41
CA ASP A 442 8.14 -21.97 -19.95
C ASP A 442 7.19 -21.38 -18.90
N TRP A 443 6.10 -20.79 -19.37
CA TRP A 443 5.12 -20.12 -18.53
C TRP A 443 4.50 -21.05 -17.48
N ASN A 444 4.23 -22.31 -17.84
CA ASN A 444 3.59 -23.27 -16.95
C ASN A 444 4.51 -23.63 -15.78
N LYS A 445 5.81 -23.82 -16.04
CA LYS A 445 6.82 -24.05 -15.00
C LYS A 445 6.96 -22.83 -14.08
N ARG A 446 7.00 -21.62 -14.64
CA ARG A 446 7.04 -20.37 -13.86
C ARG A 446 5.84 -20.25 -12.91
N LEU A 447 4.64 -20.49 -13.44
CA LEU A 447 3.40 -20.45 -12.66
C LEU A 447 3.38 -21.55 -11.59
N GLN A 448 3.81 -22.76 -11.93
CA GLN A 448 3.88 -23.87 -10.99
C GLN A 448 4.84 -23.58 -9.83
N ILE A 449 6.00 -22.99 -10.13
CA ILE A 449 6.99 -22.59 -9.13
C ILE A 449 6.43 -21.50 -8.22
N ALA A 450 5.73 -20.50 -8.77
CA ALA A 450 5.08 -19.47 -7.96
C ALA A 450 4.00 -20.05 -7.03
N LEU A 451 3.19 -21.00 -7.54
CA LEU A 451 2.19 -21.71 -6.73
C LEU A 451 2.82 -22.55 -5.62
N ASP A 452 3.93 -23.21 -5.90
CA ASP A 452 4.68 -24.01 -4.93
C ASP A 452 5.23 -23.16 -3.79
N VAL A 453 5.83 -22.00 -4.12
CA VAL A 453 6.31 -21.06 -3.12
C VAL A 453 5.15 -20.50 -2.29
N ALA A 454 4.04 -20.11 -2.92
CA ALA A 454 2.85 -19.63 -2.22
C ALA A 454 2.28 -20.71 -1.26
N SER A 455 2.25 -21.97 -1.70
CA SER A 455 1.83 -23.11 -0.88
C SER A 455 2.75 -23.30 0.35
N GLY A 456 4.07 -23.24 0.16
CA GLY A 456 5.04 -23.31 1.25
C GLY A 456 4.90 -22.16 2.26
N LEU A 457 4.73 -20.92 1.80
CA LEU A 457 4.51 -19.76 2.69
C LEU A 457 3.18 -19.87 3.44
N ASN A 458 2.11 -20.27 2.77
CA ASN A 458 0.81 -20.45 3.40
C ASN A 458 0.87 -21.50 4.52
N TYR A 459 1.59 -22.60 4.30
CA TYR A 459 1.88 -23.59 5.35
C TYR A 459 2.60 -22.95 6.54
N LEU A 460 3.70 -22.22 6.30
CA LEU A 460 4.47 -21.55 7.37
C LEU A 460 3.65 -20.54 8.18
N HIS A 461 2.79 -19.78 7.51
CA HIS A 461 2.02 -18.70 8.11
C HIS A 461 0.76 -19.15 8.85
N ARG A 462 0.11 -20.23 8.39
CA ARG A 462 -1.23 -20.62 8.88
C ARG A 462 -1.32 -22.00 9.52
N TYR A 463 -0.43 -22.93 9.17
CA TYR A 463 -0.56 -24.34 9.53
C TYR A 463 0.54 -24.85 10.47
N THR A 464 1.47 -23.97 10.85
CA THR A 464 2.40 -24.24 11.95
C THR A 464 1.75 -23.84 13.28
N SER A 465 2.23 -24.39 14.41
CA SER A 465 1.65 -24.13 15.74
C SER A 465 1.62 -22.65 16.13
N SER A 466 2.53 -21.87 15.56
CA SER A 466 2.60 -20.41 15.67
C SER A 466 3.04 -19.86 14.30
N PRO A 467 2.49 -18.77 13.77
CA PRO A 467 2.93 -18.23 12.49
C PRO A 467 4.44 -17.95 12.48
N HIS A 468 5.16 -18.57 11.54
CA HIS A 468 6.59 -18.34 11.34
C HIS A 468 6.82 -17.49 10.10
N VAL A 469 7.57 -16.40 10.25
CA VAL A 469 7.98 -15.52 9.15
C VAL A 469 9.39 -15.90 8.71
N HIS A 470 9.58 -16.16 7.42
CA HIS A 470 10.84 -16.58 6.81
C HIS A 470 11.89 -15.47 6.82
N LYS A 471 11.48 -14.22 6.50
CA LYS A 471 12.27 -12.97 6.50
C LYS A 471 13.36 -12.84 5.44
N ASP A 472 13.70 -13.90 4.72
CA ASP A 472 14.70 -13.87 3.65
C ASP A 472 14.25 -14.63 2.40
N LEU A 473 12.98 -14.51 2.03
CA LEU A 473 12.49 -15.12 0.79
C LEU A 473 13.05 -14.36 -0.42
N ASN A 474 13.73 -15.06 -1.31
CA ASN A 474 14.26 -14.53 -2.58
C ASN A 474 14.53 -15.68 -3.57
N SER A 475 14.85 -15.38 -4.82
CA SER A 475 15.07 -16.39 -5.87
C SER A 475 16.26 -17.33 -5.62
N SER A 476 17.24 -16.92 -4.81
CA SER A 476 18.37 -17.78 -4.43
C SER A 476 18.05 -18.74 -3.28
N ASN A 477 17.02 -18.41 -2.49
CA ASN A 477 16.51 -19.24 -1.39
C ASN A 477 15.31 -20.10 -1.81
N VAL A 478 14.94 -20.11 -3.09
CA VAL A 478 13.97 -21.06 -3.66
C VAL A 478 14.74 -22.08 -4.49
N LEU A 479 14.75 -23.34 -4.05
CA LEU A 479 15.43 -24.44 -4.74
C LEU A 479 14.45 -25.25 -5.59
N LEU A 480 14.94 -25.84 -6.68
CA LEU A 480 14.17 -26.67 -7.58
C LEU A 480 14.63 -28.13 -7.49
N ASP A 481 13.69 -29.03 -7.20
CA ASP A 481 13.97 -30.47 -7.24
C ASP A 481 13.99 -31.01 -8.67
N GLN A 482 14.19 -32.33 -8.81
CA GLN A 482 14.28 -33.02 -10.11
C GLN A 482 13.05 -32.81 -11.01
N ASP A 483 11.88 -32.58 -10.42
CA ASP A 483 10.60 -32.41 -11.11
C ASP A 483 10.25 -30.93 -11.32
N PHE A 484 11.21 -30.02 -11.10
CA PHE A 484 11.04 -28.56 -11.13
C PHE A 484 9.99 -28.05 -10.13
N ARG A 485 9.80 -28.76 -9.00
CA ARG A 485 8.97 -28.27 -7.90
C ARG A 485 9.78 -27.37 -6.99
N ALA A 486 9.16 -26.31 -6.53
CA ALA A 486 9.84 -25.31 -5.71
C ALA A 486 9.85 -25.69 -4.23
N LYS A 487 11.02 -25.53 -3.60
CA LYS A 487 11.27 -25.75 -2.18
C LYS A 487 11.92 -24.51 -1.57
N ILE A 488 11.24 -23.88 -0.61
CA ILE A 488 11.78 -22.74 0.15
C ILE A 488 12.88 -23.24 1.09
N ALA A 489 14.04 -22.58 1.08
CA ALA A 489 15.22 -22.92 1.85
C ALA A 489 15.77 -21.72 2.63
N ASN A 490 16.77 -21.98 3.48
CA ASN A 490 17.49 -20.98 4.29
C ASN A 490 16.66 -20.33 5.42
N PHE A 491 16.27 -21.14 6.40
CA PHE A 491 15.44 -20.72 7.54
C PHE A 491 16.22 -20.07 8.68
N GLY A 492 17.50 -19.75 8.50
CA GLY A 492 18.36 -19.19 9.55
C GLY A 492 17.88 -17.86 10.15
N LEU A 493 17.10 -17.06 9.39
CA LEU A 493 16.52 -15.80 9.86
C LEU A 493 15.07 -15.92 10.34
N ALA A 494 14.45 -17.10 10.15
CA ALA A 494 13.04 -17.31 10.38
C ALA A 494 12.68 -17.19 11.87
N ARG A 495 11.48 -16.67 12.15
CA ARG A 495 11.07 -16.38 13.53
C ARG A 495 9.56 -16.54 13.73
N SER A 496 9.16 -17.10 14.86
CA SER A 496 7.76 -17.10 15.33
C SER A 496 7.32 -15.69 15.76
N VAL A 497 6.05 -15.38 15.53
CA VAL A 497 5.42 -14.09 15.86
C VAL A 497 4.70 -14.12 17.23
N GLU A 498 4.71 -15.25 17.94
CA GLU A 498 3.97 -15.40 19.21
C GLU A 498 4.72 -14.79 20.42
N GLY A 499 4.00 -14.06 21.29
CA GLY A 499 4.50 -13.57 22.60
C GLY A 499 4.45 -12.06 22.87
N GLN A 500 3.87 -11.24 21.99
CA GLN A 500 3.56 -9.82 22.27
C GLN A 500 2.11 -9.55 21.88
N GLU A 501 1.39 -8.75 22.67
CA GLU A 501 -0.03 -8.42 22.46
C GLU A 501 -0.25 -7.77 21.07
N GLY A 502 -0.52 -8.58 20.03
CA GLY A 502 -0.79 -8.10 18.66
C GLY A 502 -0.46 -9.10 17.53
N PRO A 503 -0.89 -8.83 16.27
CA PRO A 503 -0.71 -9.72 15.12
C PRO A 503 0.70 -9.67 14.48
N PHE A 504 1.67 -9.02 15.12
CA PHE A 504 3.03 -8.81 14.62
C PHE A 504 4.04 -8.74 15.76
N ALA A 505 5.30 -9.03 15.44
CA ALA A 505 6.43 -8.92 16.37
C ALA A 505 7.32 -7.74 15.96
N LEU A 506 7.96 -7.09 16.93
CA LEU A 506 8.91 -6.01 16.66
C LEU A 506 10.36 -6.51 16.77
N THR A 507 11.23 -6.06 15.86
CA THR A 507 12.68 -6.30 15.93
C THR A 507 13.48 -5.02 15.67
N ARG A 508 14.60 -4.87 16.38
CA ARG A 508 15.59 -3.81 16.13
C ARG A 508 16.70 -4.26 15.19
N HIS A 509 16.77 -5.56 14.90
CA HIS A 509 17.77 -6.17 14.04
C HIS A 509 17.09 -6.56 12.72
N ILE A 510 17.19 -5.65 11.75
CA ILE A 510 16.71 -5.86 10.39
C ILE A 510 17.78 -6.66 9.64
N VAL A 511 17.37 -7.81 9.16
CA VAL A 511 18.19 -8.79 8.44
C VAL A 511 17.33 -9.38 7.32
N GLY A 512 17.94 -9.60 6.16
CA GLY A 512 17.28 -10.09 4.94
C GLY A 512 17.95 -9.55 3.68
N THR A 513 17.53 -10.05 2.52
CA THR A 513 18.11 -9.67 1.23
C THR A 513 17.56 -8.33 0.72
N LYS A 514 18.46 -7.40 0.37
CA LYS A 514 18.11 -6.07 -0.17
C LYS A 514 17.22 -6.22 -1.41
N GLY A 515 16.14 -5.44 -1.46
CA GLY A 515 15.14 -5.46 -2.54
C GLY A 515 13.98 -6.42 -2.34
N TYR A 516 14.08 -7.41 -1.43
CA TYR A 516 12.97 -8.27 -1.03
C TYR A 516 12.39 -7.91 0.34
N MET A 517 13.06 -7.03 1.09
CA MET A 517 12.62 -6.59 2.41
C MET A 517 11.45 -5.61 2.31
N ALA A 518 10.35 -5.95 2.96
CA ALA A 518 9.13 -5.14 2.99
C ALA A 518 9.37 -3.76 3.65
N PRO A 519 8.75 -2.69 3.15
CA PRO A 519 8.96 -1.33 3.65
C PRO A 519 8.64 -1.22 5.15
N GLU A 520 7.54 -1.82 5.62
CA GLU A 520 7.16 -1.80 7.04
C GLU A 520 8.18 -2.51 7.96
N TYR A 521 8.91 -3.49 7.43
CA TYR A 521 10.00 -4.17 8.14
C TYR A 521 11.26 -3.31 8.20
N LEU A 522 11.57 -2.59 7.12
CA LEU A 522 12.69 -1.64 7.06
C LEU A 522 12.45 -0.40 7.93
N GLU A 523 11.22 0.12 7.92
CA GLU A 523 10.79 1.34 8.60
C GLU A 523 10.59 1.13 10.10
N ASN A 524 9.86 0.08 10.47
CA ASN A 524 9.33 -0.10 11.82
C ASN A 524 9.83 -1.38 12.50
N GLY A 525 10.62 -2.21 11.81
CA GLY A 525 11.04 -3.50 12.33
C GLY A 525 9.88 -4.46 12.55
N ILE A 526 8.76 -4.27 11.84
CA ILE A 526 7.56 -5.10 11.97
C ILE A 526 7.82 -6.42 11.27
N VAL A 527 7.75 -7.50 12.05
CA VAL A 527 7.82 -8.87 11.58
C VAL A 527 6.40 -9.43 11.65
N SER A 528 5.79 -9.57 10.48
CA SER A 528 4.49 -10.22 10.30
C SER A 528 4.54 -11.12 9.07
N PRO A 529 3.58 -12.04 8.89
CA PRO A 529 3.47 -12.82 7.65
C PRO A 529 3.47 -11.97 6.37
N MET A 530 3.01 -10.71 6.45
CA MET A 530 2.96 -9.79 5.29
C MET A 530 4.35 -9.45 4.74
N LEU A 531 5.39 -9.54 5.57
CA LEU A 531 6.78 -9.35 5.16
C LEU A 531 7.18 -10.37 4.08
N ASP A 532 6.85 -11.64 4.30
CA ASP A 532 7.13 -12.69 3.31
C ASP A 532 6.20 -12.58 2.09
N VAL A 533 4.98 -12.05 2.25
CA VAL A 533 4.05 -11.80 1.14
C VAL A 533 4.60 -10.72 0.21
N TYR A 534 5.17 -9.64 0.75
CA TYR A 534 5.86 -8.63 -0.04
C TYR A 534 7.04 -9.22 -0.80
N ALA A 535 7.91 -9.98 -0.09
CA ALA A 535 9.05 -10.66 -0.71
C ALA A 535 8.62 -11.64 -1.81
N PHE A 536 7.47 -12.31 -1.64
CA PHE A 536 6.87 -13.17 -2.65
C PHE A 536 6.39 -12.37 -3.86
N GLY A 537 5.80 -11.19 -3.67
CA GLY A 537 5.44 -10.28 -4.76
C GLY A 537 6.66 -9.86 -5.59
N VAL A 538 7.77 -9.52 -4.94
CA VAL A 538 9.03 -9.20 -5.62
C VAL A 538 9.57 -10.42 -6.39
N LEU A 539 9.54 -11.61 -5.77
CA LEU A 539 9.93 -12.85 -6.42
C LEU A 539 9.05 -13.17 -7.65
N MET A 540 7.74 -12.90 -7.57
CA MET A 540 6.85 -13.04 -8.72
C MET A 540 7.25 -12.09 -9.85
N LEU A 541 7.54 -10.82 -9.56
CA LEU A 541 8.01 -9.88 -10.58
C LEU A 541 9.31 -10.36 -11.24
N GLU A 542 10.23 -10.92 -10.47
CA GLU A 542 11.46 -11.51 -10.98
C GLU A 542 11.18 -12.72 -11.89
N ILE A 543 10.26 -13.62 -11.49
CA ILE A 543 9.80 -14.76 -12.31
C ILE A 543 9.12 -14.28 -13.60
N LEU A 544 8.34 -13.21 -13.56
CA LEU A 544 7.60 -12.68 -14.71
C LEU A 544 8.52 -11.95 -15.70
N THR A 545 9.38 -11.07 -15.17
CA THR A 545 10.19 -10.15 -15.98
C THR A 545 11.52 -10.75 -16.42
N GLY A 546 12.04 -11.74 -15.69
CA GLY A 546 13.39 -12.25 -15.89
C GLY A 546 14.51 -11.27 -15.52
N LYS A 547 14.21 -10.19 -14.78
CA LYS A 547 15.19 -9.18 -14.37
C LYS A 547 15.64 -9.39 -12.93
N GLN A 548 16.94 -9.22 -12.65
CA GLN A 548 17.47 -9.23 -11.29
C GLN A 548 16.94 -8.04 -10.48
N VAL A 549 16.65 -8.29 -9.20
CA VAL A 549 16.22 -7.25 -8.27
C VAL A 549 17.29 -6.18 -8.05
N SER A 550 18.58 -6.52 -8.10
CA SER A 550 19.71 -5.56 -7.98
C SER A 550 19.72 -4.49 -9.08
N LEU A 551 19.29 -4.82 -10.30
CA LEU A 551 19.19 -3.88 -11.43
C LEU A 551 18.07 -2.83 -11.22
N LEU A 552 17.19 -3.03 -10.24
CA LEU A 552 16.17 -2.07 -9.83
C LEU A 552 16.69 -1.06 -8.79
N TYR A 553 17.91 -1.24 -8.25
CA TYR A 553 18.46 -0.46 -7.11
C TYR A 553 19.88 0.12 -7.31
N GLU A 554 20.53 -0.09 -8.46
CA GLU A 554 21.85 0.53 -8.71
C GLU A 554 21.69 1.96 -9.24
N GLU A 555 21.78 2.95 -8.34
CA GLU A 555 22.32 4.27 -8.69
C GLU A 555 23.86 4.23 -8.72
N PRO A 556 24.53 5.02 -9.59
CA PRO A 556 25.97 5.26 -9.48
C PRO A 556 26.28 6.20 -8.31
N VAL A 557 27.23 5.77 -7.47
CA VAL A 557 27.79 6.49 -6.32
C VAL A 557 28.26 7.91 -6.71
N CYS A 558 27.66 8.95 -6.13
CA CYS A 558 28.13 10.33 -6.23
C CYS A 558 29.47 10.52 -5.48
N PHE A 559 30.55 10.81 -6.22
CA PHE A 559 31.75 11.43 -5.64
C PHE A 559 31.41 12.87 -5.22
N ASN A 560 31.74 13.22 -3.97
CA ASN A 560 31.67 14.59 -3.46
C ASN A 560 32.48 15.54 -4.36
N VAL A 561 31.81 16.46 -5.06
CA VAL A 561 32.47 17.63 -5.64
C VAL A 561 32.05 18.85 -4.81
N LYS A 562 33.01 19.43 -4.08
CA LYS A 562 32.84 20.74 -3.45
C LYS A 562 32.62 21.80 -4.54
N PRO A 563 31.70 22.77 -4.36
CA PRO A 563 31.59 23.89 -5.28
C PRO A 563 32.79 24.83 -5.08
N LEU A 564 33.61 25.00 -6.12
CA LEU A 564 34.48 26.16 -6.23
C LEU A 564 33.61 27.33 -6.71
N MET A 565 33.26 28.23 -5.78
CA MET A 565 32.80 29.57 -6.14
C MET A 565 33.93 30.31 -6.87
N GLY A 566 33.74 30.62 -8.15
CA GLY A 566 34.56 31.55 -8.91
C GLY A 566 33.85 32.90 -9.03
N ARG A 567 34.42 33.94 -8.43
CA ARG A 567 34.04 35.36 -8.58
C ARG A 567 34.18 35.84 -10.03
N ASN A 568 33.32 36.78 -10.38
CA ASN A 568 33.34 37.65 -11.57
C ASN A 568 34.73 38.05 -12.07
N ASN A 569 34.90 38.11 -13.39
CA ASN A 569 35.25 39.35 -14.07
C ASN A 569 34.88 39.35 -15.57
N SER A 570 34.22 40.43 -15.95
CA SER A 570 33.89 40.87 -17.31
C SER A 570 35.11 41.40 -18.07
N SER A 571 35.28 41.03 -19.35
CA SER A 571 35.54 41.93 -20.50
C SER A 571 36.12 41.20 -21.72
N GLY A 572 35.40 41.27 -22.86
CA GLY A 572 35.90 41.59 -24.21
C GLY A 572 36.94 40.71 -24.95
N GLY A 573 36.59 40.33 -26.19
CA GLY A 573 37.53 40.45 -27.32
C GLY A 573 38.16 39.17 -27.91
N ALA A 574 37.50 38.64 -28.95
CA ALA A 574 37.99 38.11 -30.24
C ALA A 574 39.40 37.46 -30.45
N VAL A 575 39.36 36.42 -31.31
CA VAL A 575 40.38 35.90 -32.26
C VAL A 575 41.45 34.90 -31.78
N GLY A 576 41.55 33.77 -32.50
CA GLY A 576 42.83 33.21 -32.96
C GLY A 576 43.36 31.97 -32.25
N GLY A 577 43.71 30.94 -33.04
CA GLY A 577 44.20 29.65 -32.54
C GLY A 577 45.71 29.51 -32.37
N VAL A 578 46.10 28.23 -32.23
CA VAL A 578 47.45 27.60 -32.30
C VAL A 578 48.20 27.42 -30.97
N GLY A 579 48.30 26.16 -30.52
CA GLY A 579 49.56 25.40 -30.37
C GLY A 579 50.46 25.59 -29.13
N GLY A 580 50.82 24.45 -28.50
CA GLY A 580 52.21 24.19 -28.08
C GLY A 580 52.55 24.21 -26.58
N HIS A 581 52.97 23.04 -26.07
CA HIS A 581 54.00 22.72 -25.05
C HIS A 581 54.67 23.91 -24.30
N ASP A 582 54.94 23.90 -23.00
CA ASP A 582 55.92 23.03 -22.32
C ASP A 582 56.11 23.49 -20.85
N TRP A 583 56.78 22.64 -20.07
CA TRP A 583 56.98 22.67 -18.61
C TRP A 583 58.17 23.50 -18.07
N GLY A 584 58.09 23.91 -16.79
CA GLY A 584 59.23 24.28 -15.92
C GLY A 584 59.05 25.66 -15.24
N THR A 585 59.37 25.92 -13.96
CA THR A 585 60.18 25.20 -12.96
C THR A 585 59.98 25.84 -11.56
N LEU A 586 59.76 24.97 -10.56
CA LEU A 586 60.20 24.96 -9.15
C LEU A 586 61.03 26.12 -8.55
N ASN A 587 60.69 26.60 -7.35
CA ASN A 587 61.27 26.18 -6.04
C ASN A 587 61.13 27.25 -4.93
N SER A 588 60.60 26.86 -3.76
CA SER A 588 61.35 26.85 -2.48
C SER A 588 60.44 26.59 -1.28
N GLY A 589 60.76 25.56 -0.48
CA GLY A 589 60.12 25.28 0.81
C GLY A 589 60.26 23.84 1.29
N LYS A 590 61.33 23.55 2.03
CA LYS A 590 61.80 22.24 2.53
C LYS A 590 60.82 21.48 3.47
N GLN A 591 60.50 20.24 3.08
CA GLN A 591 60.75 18.95 3.75
C GLN A 591 60.78 18.84 5.31
N LEU A 592 59.86 18.04 5.88
CA LEU A 592 60.19 16.83 6.69
C LEU A 592 58.95 15.93 6.90
N LEU A 593 59.13 14.62 6.76
CA LEU A 593 58.13 13.56 7.01
C LEU A 593 57.76 13.43 8.50
N MET A 594 56.52 13.03 8.80
CA MET A 594 56.22 12.01 9.82
C MET A 594 54.79 11.45 9.68
N HIS A 595 54.66 10.17 10.04
CA HIS A 595 53.47 9.32 10.07
C HIS A 595 52.19 9.97 10.63
N VAL A 596 51.03 9.53 10.12
CA VAL A 596 49.77 9.61 10.88
C VAL A 596 49.28 8.19 11.16
N ASP A 597 49.60 7.75 12.37
CA ASP A 597 49.01 6.60 13.03
C ASP A 597 47.55 6.86 13.38
N SER A 598 46.76 5.78 13.30
CA SER A 598 45.64 5.43 14.17
C SER A 598 44.50 6.43 14.43
N VAL A 599 43.31 6.04 13.96
CA VAL A 599 42.15 5.72 14.83
C VAL A 599 42.06 6.55 16.12
N ASN A 600 41.53 7.79 16.07
CA ASN A 600 40.78 8.38 17.22
C ASN A 600 40.03 9.72 16.99
N GLU A 601 39.95 10.29 15.77
CA GLU A 601 39.23 11.57 15.55
C GLU A 601 37.82 11.45 14.91
N ILE A 602 37.12 10.31 15.06
CA ILE A 602 35.68 10.18 14.76
C ILE A 602 34.85 10.12 16.06
N LYS A 603 35.30 10.81 17.12
CA LYS A 603 34.53 10.97 18.37
C LYS A 603 34.22 12.42 18.75
N HIS A 604 34.58 13.40 17.93
CA HIS A 604 34.34 14.83 18.24
C HIS A 604 33.53 15.63 17.20
N MET A 605 32.84 14.97 16.26
CA MET A 605 31.79 15.61 15.44
C MET A 605 30.36 15.25 15.86
N ASN A 606 30.15 14.82 17.12
CA ASN A 606 28.82 14.45 17.65
C ASN A 606 28.19 15.49 18.58
N ASN A 607 28.68 16.75 18.62
CA ASN A 607 28.16 17.74 19.57
C ASN A 607 28.01 19.19 19.06
N MET A 608 27.66 19.38 17.79
CA MET A 608 27.07 20.65 17.33
C MET A 608 25.97 20.38 16.31
N ALA A 609 24.74 20.17 16.79
CA ALA A 609 23.56 20.35 15.95
C ALA A 609 23.42 21.85 15.65
N PRO A 610 23.46 22.30 14.38
CA PRO A 610 23.08 23.66 14.08
C PRO A 610 21.59 23.80 14.37
N LYS A 611 21.22 24.78 15.20
CA LYS A 611 19.83 25.25 15.34
C LYS A 611 19.38 25.77 13.97
N SER A 612 18.72 24.94 13.17
CA SER A 612 18.16 25.34 11.87
C SER A 612 16.91 26.18 12.09
N THR A 613 16.94 27.42 11.59
CA THR A 613 15.88 28.44 11.64
C THR A 613 14.87 28.36 10.48
N HIS A 614 14.86 27.29 9.68
CA HIS A 614 14.08 27.23 8.44
C HIS A 614 12.67 26.68 8.65
N GLN A 615 11.68 27.36 8.05
CA GLN A 615 10.28 26.97 8.02
C GLN A 615 10.10 25.80 7.06
N PRO A 616 9.40 24.72 7.45
CA PRO A 616 9.26 23.54 6.60
C PRO A 616 8.22 23.66 5.50
N PHE A 617 8.49 23.00 4.37
CA PHE A 617 7.72 23.17 3.14
C PHE A 617 7.21 21.83 2.61
N PHE A 618 5.89 21.67 2.53
CA PHE A 618 5.24 20.50 1.97
C PHE A 618 4.55 20.88 0.67
N ASN A 619 4.79 20.13 -0.40
CA ASN A 619 4.16 20.35 -1.69
C ASN A 619 3.26 19.19 -2.08
N PHE A 620 2.09 19.50 -2.62
CA PHE A 620 1.16 18.55 -3.21
C PHE A 620 0.86 19.00 -4.63
N GLY A 621 1.00 18.10 -5.60
CA GLY A 621 0.88 18.52 -6.99
C GLY A 621 0.84 17.38 -8.00
N ASP A 622 0.84 17.78 -9.27
CA ASP A 622 1.00 16.90 -10.41
C ASP A 622 2.41 17.01 -11.03
N SER A 623 2.56 16.70 -12.31
CA SER A 623 3.84 16.74 -13.02
C SER A 623 4.47 18.13 -13.07
N ASN A 624 3.69 19.21 -12.92
CA ASN A 624 4.22 20.58 -12.91
C ASN A 624 5.09 20.91 -11.68
N SER A 625 4.93 20.15 -10.59
CA SER A 625 5.73 20.29 -9.38
C SER A 625 6.34 18.95 -8.92
N ASP A 626 6.31 17.91 -9.74
CA ASP A 626 6.87 16.59 -9.45
C ASP A 626 8.40 16.59 -9.52
N THR A 627 9.06 16.48 -8.37
CA THR A 627 10.53 16.44 -8.27
C THR A 627 11.10 15.01 -8.34
N GLY A 628 10.30 14.02 -8.75
CA GLY A 628 10.68 12.62 -8.90
C GLY A 628 9.74 11.62 -8.20
N GLY A 629 8.60 12.05 -7.66
CA GLY A 629 7.61 11.22 -6.97
C GLY A 629 7.01 10.12 -7.84
N LEU A 630 6.73 10.36 -9.13
CA LEU A 630 6.31 9.28 -10.04
C LEU A 630 7.45 8.27 -10.27
N VAL A 631 8.66 8.75 -10.54
CA VAL A 631 9.85 7.93 -10.82
C VAL A 631 10.20 7.05 -9.62
N SER A 632 10.26 7.63 -8.42
CA SER A 632 10.53 6.90 -7.18
C SER A 632 9.39 5.93 -6.80
N GLY A 633 8.15 6.20 -7.22
CA GLY A 633 6.98 5.40 -6.86
C GLY A 633 6.68 4.24 -7.79
N LEU A 634 6.96 4.38 -9.09
CA LEU A 634 6.65 3.36 -10.10
C LEU A 634 7.91 2.75 -10.73
N GLY A 635 9.11 3.27 -10.43
CA GLY A 635 10.36 2.81 -11.02
C GLY A 635 10.49 3.11 -12.52
N GLU A 636 9.65 4.00 -13.05
CA GLU A 636 9.71 4.45 -14.44
C GLU A 636 10.74 5.57 -14.58
N ALA A 637 11.81 5.34 -15.35
CA ALA A 637 12.79 6.37 -15.64
C ALA A 637 12.27 7.33 -16.71
N LEU A 638 12.40 8.65 -16.48
CA LEU A 638 12.26 9.63 -17.54
C LEU A 638 13.51 9.58 -18.41
N ASP A 639 13.35 9.25 -19.69
CA ASP A 639 14.48 9.23 -20.62
C ASP A 639 15.02 10.66 -20.86
N PRO A 640 16.32 10.81 -21.17
CA PRO A 640 16.84 12.05 -21.74
C PRO A 640 15.99 12.48 -22.95
N PRO A 641 15.70 13.78 -23.13
CA PRO A 641 16.46 14.93 -22.63
C PRO A 641 15.92 15.61 -21.35
N ASN A 642 14.99 14.99 -20.62
CA ASN A 642 14.47 15.60 -19.38
C ASN A 642 15.58 15.83 -18.34
N GLY A 643 15.59 16.98 -17.68
CA GLY A 643 16.56 17.39 -16.67
C GLY A 643 17.95 17.81 -17.19
N GLN A 644 18.19 17.73 -18.50
CA GLN A 644 19.53 17.87 -19.08
C GLN A 644 20.19 19.25 -18.89
N ILE A 645 19.43 20.35 -18.87
CA ILE A 645 19.97 21.71 -18.79
C ILE A 645 20.62 21.98 -17.42
N TYR A 646 19.89 21.73 -16.34
CA TYR A 646 20.38 22.01 -14.99
C TYR A 646 21.05 20.80 -14.33
N PHE A 647 20.41 19.63 -14.40
CA PHE A 647 20.85 18.44 -13.68
C PHE A 647 21.86 17.60 -14.46
N GLN A 648 22.01 17.84 -15.77
CA GLN A 648 22.92 17.14 -16.70
C GLN A 648 22.61 15.64 -16.87
N LYS A 649 21.55 15.15 -16.22
CA LYS A 649 21.04 13.79 -16.27
C LYS A 649 19.52 13.82 -16.00
N PRO A 650 18.78 12.75 -16.34
CA PRO A 650 17.39 12.61 -15.91
C PRO A 650 17.22 12.84 -14.41
N SER A 651 16.37 13.79 -14.05
CA SER A 651 16.18 14.28 -12.67
C SER A 651 14.81 13.95 -12.09
N GLY A 652 14.00 13.17 -12.82
CA GLY A 652 12.61 12.88 -12.45
C GLY A 652 11.62 14.03 -12.68
N ARG A 653 12.07 15.17 -13.21
CA ARG A 653 11.23 16.33 -13.53
C ARG A 653 10.77 16.28 -14.98
N PHE A 654 9.50 16.61 -15.21
CA PHE A 654 8.88 16.64 -16.53
C PHE A 654 9.21 17.94 -17.29
N CYS A 655 10.48 18.32 -17.32
CA CYS A 655 10.99 19.43 -18.12
C CYS A 655 12.46 19.18 -18.48
N ASP A 656 13.06 20.07 -19.26
CA ASP A 656 14.49 20.07 -19.60
C ASP A 656 15.42 20.41 -18.43
N GLY A 657 14.89 20.77 -17.26
CA GLY A 657 15.70 21.11 -16.09
C GLY A 657 14.90 21.34 -14.83
N ARG A 658 14.84 22.58 -14.33
CA ARG A 658 14.15 22.95 -13.08
C ARG A 658 12.65 23.24 -13.28
N LEU A 659 11.85 22.87 -12.29
CA LEU A 659 10.42 23.20 -12.19
C LEU A 659 10.20 24.51 -11.43
N ILE A 660 8.98 25.07 -11.48
CA ILE A 660 8.59 26.28 -10.74
C ILE A 660 8.98 26.13 -9.25
N ILE A 661 8.69 24.97 -8.65
CA ILE A 661 8.99 24.73 -7.25
C ILE A 661 10.48 24.79 -6.91
N ASP A 662 11.36 24.34 -7.81
CA ASP A 662 12.81 24.40 -7.57
C ASP A 662 13.29 25.86 -7.48
N PHE A 663 12.76 26.73 -8.36
CA PHE A 663 13.05 28.17 -8.31
C PHE A 663 12.48 28.85 -7.07
N LEU A 664 11.28 28.45 -6.63
CA LEU A 664 10.70 28.95 -5.38
C LEU A 664 11.54 28.54 -4.17
N MET A 665 12.02 27.29 -4.12
CA MET A 665 12.90 26.81 -3.05
C MET A 665 14.22 27.58 -3.02
N ASP A 666 14.85 27.81 -4.18
CA ASP A 666 16.10 28.58 -4.29
C ASP A 666 15.92 30.04 -3.82
N ALA A 667 14.82 30.69 -4.22
CA ALA A 667 14.48 32.05 -3.79
C ALA A 667 14.27 32.17 -2.27
N MET A 668 13.84 31.09 -1.62
CA MET A 668 13.64 30.99 -0.17
C MET A 668 14.90 30.52 0.59
N ASP A 669 16.02 30.32 -0.10
CA ASP A 669 17.25 29.74 0.47
C ASP A 669 17.03 28.35 1.09
N LEU A 670 16.13 27.57 0.50
CA LEU A 670 15.83 26.20 0.90
C LEU A 670 16.42 25.20 -0.11
N PRO A 671 16.89 24.03 0.34
CA PRO A 671 17.30 22.98 -0.58
C PRO A 671 16.11 22.50 -1.42
N PHE A 672 16.37 22.01 -2.63
CA PHE A 672 15.31 21.39 -3.44
C PHE A 672 14.60 20.29 -2.64
N LEU A 673 13.28 20.24 -2.79
CA LEU A 673 12.50 19.24 -2.10
C LEU A 673 12.78 17.86 -2.69
N ASN A 674 13.07 16.91 -1.81
CA ASN A 674 13.11 15.52 -2.19
C ASN A 674 11.67 15.01 -2.41
N PRO A 675 11.45 14.13 -3.39
CA PRO A 675 10.18 13.43 -3.47
C PRO A 675 9.98 12.60 -2.19
N TYR A 676 8.72 12.44 -1.78
CA TYR A 676 8.35 11.78 -0.54
C TYR A 676 8.99 10.39 -0.41
N LEU A 677 9.03 9.63 -1.49
CA LEU A 677 9.54 8.26 -1.49
C LEU A 677 11.07 8.17 -1.39
N ASP A 678 11.82 9.14 -1.93
CA ASP A 678 13.29 9.20 -1.74
C ASP A 678 13.67 9.69 -0.34
N SER A 679 12.77 10.44 0.31
CA SER A 679 12.97 10.90 1.69
C SER A 679 12.95 9.74 2.71
N ILE A 680 12.60 8.53 2.30
CA ILE A 680 12.52 7.33 3.16
C ILE A 680 13.91 6.71 3.41
N ALA A 681 14.86 6.88 2.48
CA ALA A 681 16.21 6.31 2.60
C ALA A 681 17.11 7.03 3.63
N ALA A 682 16.81 8.29 3.95
CA ALA A 682 17.46 9.08 5.00
C ALA A 682 16.48 10.14 5.57
N PRO A 683 15.58 9.76 6.49
CA PRO A 683 14.38 10.53 6.80
C PRO A 683 14.72 11.81 7.54
N SER A 684 14.53 12.94 6.87
CA SER A 684 14.51 14.22 7.53
C SER A 684 13.36 15.06 6.99
N PHE A 685 12.16 14.84 7.52
CA PHE A 685 11.00 15.72 7.33
C PHE A 685 11.20 17.09 8.01
N ARG A 686 12.33 17.30 8.69
CA ARG A 686 12.78 18.55 9.33
C ARG A 686 12.96 19.74 8.38
N ARG A 687 12.77 19.59 7.08
CA ARG A 687 12.68 20.70 6.12
C ARG A 687 11.44 20.64 5.21
N GLY A 688 10.59 19.62 5.39
CA GLY A 688 9.48 19.30 4.49
C GLY A 688 9.87 18.31 3.39
N CYS A 689 8.92 17.99 2.49
CA CYS A 689 9.11 17.06 1.37
C CYS A 689 8.04 17.29 0.28
N ASN A 690 8.24 16.72 -0.89
CA ASN A 690 7.35 16.86 -2.03
C ASN A 690 6.51 15.60 -2.27
N PHE A 691 5.19 15.73 -2.20
CA PHE A 691 4.22 14.67 -2.47
C PHE A 691 3.63 14.74 -3.87
N ALA A 692 4.06 15.68 -4.70
CA ALA A 692 3.64 15.78 -6.08
C ALA A 692 4.05 14.53 -6.87
N ALA A 693 3.18 14.12 -7.78
CA ALA A 693 3.43 13.00 -8.67
C ALA A 693 2.64 13.18 -9.96
N ALA A 694 3.28 12.94 -11.10
CA ALA A 694 2.66 13.11 -12.41
C ALA A 694 1.31 12.40 -12.56
N GLY A 695 0.40 13.03 -13.30
CA GLY A 695 -0.96 12.52 -13.55
C GLY A 695 -1.92 12.62 -12.35
N SER A 696 -1.48 13.15 -11.21
CA SER A 696 -2.34 13.27 -10.02
C SER A 696 -3.50 14.25 -10.26
N THR A 697 -4.66 13.89 -9.73
CA THR A 697 -5.92 14.66 -9.72
C THR A 697 -6.32 14.96 -8.27
N TYR A 698 -7.23 15.92 -8.04
CA TYR A 698 -7.82 16.13 -6.71
C TYR A 698 -8.48 14.83 -6.19
N PHE A 699 -9.15 14.10 -7.09
CA PHE A 699 -9.94 12.91 -6.79
C PHE A 699 -9.12 11.70 -6.31
N GLN A 700 -7.86 11.55 -6.76
CA GLN A 700 -7.17 10.25 -6.66
C GLN A 700 -6.09 10.18 -5.57
N ARG A 701 -5.66 11.30 -4.97
CA ARG A 701 -4.49 11.26 -4.08
C ARG A 701 -4.50 12.13 -2.83
N LEU A 702 -5.37 13.13 -2.69
CA LEU A 702 -5.40 13.95 -1.47
C LEU A 702 -5.73 13.04 -0.26
N HIS A 703 -6.74 12.18 -0.36
CA HIS A 703 -7.12 11.24 0.69
C HIS A 703 -6.06 10.17 1.02
N HIS A 704 -5.38 9.59 0.03
CA HIS A 704 -4.36 8.58 0.27
C HIS A 704 -3.08 9.19 0.87
N LEU A 705 -2.62 10.34 0.38
CA LEU A 705 -1.43 11.02 0.92
C LEU A 705 -1.68 11.55 2.33
N LEU A 706 -2.91 12.03 2.61
CA LEU A 706 -3.33 12.45 3.95
C LEU A 706 -3.52 11.28 4.92
N ALA A 707 -3.96 10.11 4.46
CA ALA A 707 -4.03 8.90 5.28
C ALA A 707 -2.63 8.37 5.69
N HIS A 708 -1.61 8.52 4.85
CA HIS A 708 -0.22 8.20 5.21
C HIS A 708 0.37 9.22 6.19
N PHE A 709 0.06 10.52 6.04
CA PHE A 709 0.32 11.54 7.06
C PHE A 709 -0.34 11.21 8.41
N HIS A 710 -1.60 10.74 8.37
CA HIS A 710 -2.39 10.39 9.55
C HIS A 710 -1.84 9.19 10.34
N LEU A 711 -1.34 8.15 9.65
CA LEU A 711 -0.71 6.98 10.29
C LEU A 711 0.58 7.34 11.04
N GLY A 712 1.38 8.26 10.50
CA GLY A 712 2.52 8.84 11.23
C GLY A 712 2.10 9.58 12.49
N PHE A 713 1.01 10.37 12.42
CA PHE A 713 0.50 11.18 13.52
C PHE A 713 -0.11 10.38 14.68
N LYS A 714 -0.91 9.35 14.41
CA LYS A 714 -1.53 8.49 15.45
C LYS A 714 -0.48 7.72 16.27
N TRP A 715 0.64 7.37 15.64
CA TRP A 715 1.78 6.76 16.32
C TRP A 715 2.52 7.77 17.23
N LEU A 716 2.61 9.04 16.81
CA LEU A 716 3.33 10.12 17.48
C LEU A 716 2.61 10.74 18.69
N SER A 717 1.28 10.64 18.78
CA SER A 717 0.47 11.15 19.90
C SER A 717 0.37 10.17 21.08
N SER A 718 0.93 8.96 20.96
CA SER A 718 1.04 8.01 22.06
C SER A 718 2.25 8.36 22.95
N SER A 719 2.00 8.59 24.24
CA SER A 719 2.98 9.06 25.23
C SER A 719 3.97 7.97 25.68
N ASP A 720 4.69 7.38 24.74
CA ASP A 720 5.66 6.33 25.06
C ASP A 720 7.09 6.86 25.20
N SER A 721 7.76 6.38 26.24
CA SER A 721 9.18 6.57 26.59
C SER A 721 10.20 6.29 25.47
N ARG A 722 9.76 5.73 24.34
CA ARG A 722 10.54 5.43 23.12
C ARG A 722 10.85 6.66 22.24
N GLN A 723 10.27 7.84 22.52
CA GLN A 723 10.37 9.08 21.70
C GLN A 723 11.80 9.65 21.56
N LYS A 724 12.62 9.65 22.63
CA LYS A 724 13.89 10.42 22.71
C LYS A 724 14.95 10.11 21.64
N LYS A 725 14.83 8.98 20.92
CA LYS A 725 15.82 8.54 19.91
C LYS A 725 15.48 8.99 18.47
N TYR A 726 14.22 9.35 18.21
CA TYR A 726 13.70 9.73 16.89
C TYR A 726 13.46 11.24 16.74
N ASP A 727 13.58 12.01 17.82
CA ASP A 727 13.52 13.48 17.82
C ASP A 727 14.41 14.11 16.73
N LYS A 728 15.53 13.47 16.34
CA LYS A 728 16.46 13.99 15.33
C LYS A 728 15.96 13.88 13.87
N TYR A 729 14.94 13.09 13.59
CA TYR A 729 14.41 12.85 12.23
C TYR A 729 12.98 13.34 12.04
N ILE A 730 12.23 13.46 13.14
CA ILE A 730 10.81 13.83 13.15
C ILE A 730 10.65 15.24 13.74
N PRO A 731 9.75 16.08 13.19
CA PRO A 731 9.52 17.41 13.74
C PRO A 731 8.67 17.41 15.02
N ALA A 732 8.78 18.47 15.83
CA ALA A 732 7.94 18.69 17.01
C ALA A 732 6.49 19.06 16.62
N GLN A 733 5.52 18.97 17.54
CA GLN A 733 4.10 19.18 17.24
C GLN A 733 3.77 20.60 16.75
N ASP A 734 4.51 21.62 17.19
CA ASP A 734 4.37 23.03 16.77
C ASP A 734 4.90 23.30 15.34
N TYR A 735 5.53 22.31 14.74
CA TYR A 735 6.13 22.39 13.42
C TYR A 735 5.12 22.40 12.28
N PHE A 736 4.00 21.69 12.42
CA PHE A 736 2.95 21.62 11.39
C PHE A 736 2.17 22.92 11.25
N GLN A 737 1.96 23.63 12.36
CA GLN A 737 1.40 24.99 12.36
C GLN A 737 2.33 25.99 11.70
N LYS A 738 3.65 25.77 11.84
CA LYS A 738 4.67 26.59 11.19
C LYS A 738 4.92 26.17 9.75
N ALA A 739 4.49 25.00 9.29
CA ALA A 739 4.78 24.56 7.93
C ALA A 739 3.97 25.32 6.88
N LEU A 740 4.52 25.38 5.66
CA LEU A 740 3.90 25.92 4.46
C LEU A 740 3.46 24.75 3.57
N TYR A 741 2.20 24.74 3.17
CA TYR A 741 1.57 23.68 2.38
C TYR A 741 1.20 24.24 1.01
N MET A 742 2.00 23.91 0.00
CA MET A 742 1.78 24.33 -1.38
C MET A 742 0.94 23.30 -2.15
N PHE A 743 0.01 23.80 -2.97
CA PHE A 743 -0.82 23.00 -3.86
C PHE A 743 -0.68 23.51 -5.30
N ASP A 744 -0.25 22.64 -6.21
CA ASP A 744 -0.21 22.89 -7.66
C ASP A 744 -0.80 21.67 -8.39
N ILE A 745 -2.13 21.58 -8.37
CA ILE A 745 -2.91 20.43 -8.85
C ILE A 745 -4.26 20.89 -9.41
N GLY A 746 -4.88 20.07 -10.26
CA GLY A 746 -6.19 20.34 -10.89
C GLY A 746 -6.17 20.33 -12.41
N GLN A 747 -4.98 20.42 -13.01
CA GLN A 747 -4.83 20.38 -14.47
C GLN A 747 -5.34 19.06 -15.04
N ASN A 748 -4.99 17.94 -14.41
CA ASN A 748 -5.36 16.59 -14.88
C ASN A 748 -6.86 16.31 -14.71
N ASP A 749 -7.52 16.89 -13.71
CA ASP A 749 -8.97 16.77 -13.50
C ASP A 749 -9.75 17.30 -14.71
N LEU A 750 -9.29 18.41 -15.30
CA LEU A 750 -9.88 18.97 -16.52
C LEU A 750 -9.36 18.27 -17.78
N ALA A 751 -8.04 18.09 -17.91
CA ALA A 751 -7.41 17.56 -19.12
C ALA A 751 -7.92 16.15 -19.47
N GLY A 752 -8.02 15.25 -18.48
CA GLY A 752 -8.55 13.91 -18.69
C GLY A 752 -10.03 13.90 -19.08
N ALA A 753 -10.82 14.84 -18.55
CA ALA A 753 -12.25 14.89 -18.80
C ALA A 753 -12.60 15.24 -20.25
N PHE A 754 -11.82 16.11 -20.92
CA PHE A 754 -12.04 16.49 -22.33
C PHE A 754 -11.90 15.33 -23.32
N TYR A 755 -11.28 14.21 -22.94
CA TYR A 755 -11.24 13.01 -23.78
C TYR A 755 -12.54 12.22 -23.81
N SER A 756 -13.45 12.44 -22.85
CA SER A 756 -14.66 11.61 -22.68
C SER A 756 -15.95 12.39 -22.41
N LYS A 757 -15.87 13.70 -22.13
CA LYS A 757 -17.01 14.54 -21.74
C LYS A 757 -17.14 15.79 -22.62
N THR A 758 -18.35 16.31 -22.72
CA THR A 758 -18.62 17.62 -23.33
C THR A 758 -18.18 18.76 -22.41
N LEU A 759 -18.01 19.98 -22.96
CA LEU A 759 -17.70 21.16 -22.15
C LEU A 759 -18.72 21.34 -21.01
N ASP A 760 -20.01 21.28 -21.30
CA ASP A 760 -21.05 21.46 -20.28
C ASP A 760 -20.96 20.42 -19.15
N GLN A 761 -20.69 19.15 -19.49
CA GLN A 761 -20.47 18.10 -18.49
C GLN A 761 -19.22 18.35 -17.64
N ILE A 762 -18.17 18.91 -18.24
CA ILE A 762 -16.94 19.27 -17.52
C ILE A 762 -17.23 20.44 -16.56
N LEU A 763 -17.86 21.51 -17.06
CA LEU A 763 -18.23 22.66 -16.24
C LEU A 763 -19.14 22.25 -15.07
N ALA A 764 -20.08 21.33 -15.30
CA ALA A 764 -20.96 20.79 -14.27
C ALA A 764 -20.22 19.94 -13.21
N SER A 765 -19.06 19.38 -13.54
CA SER A 765 -18.26 18.57 -12.61
C SER A 765 -17.30 19.36 -11.71
N ILE A 766 -17.02 20.63 -12.06
CA ILE A 766 -16.10 21.50 -11.31
C ILE A 766 -16.47 21.63 -9.82
N PRO A 767 -17.74 21.83 -9.43
CA PRO A 767 -18.11 21.90 -8.02
C PRO A 767 -17.72 20.65 -7.23
N THR A 768 -17.89 19.46 -7.82
CA THR A 768 -17.52 18.19 -7.19
C THR A 768 -16.00 18.07 -7.04
N ILE A 769 -15.23 18.47 -8.05
CA ILE A 769 -13.76 18.48 -8.00
C ILE A 769 -13.27 19.37 -6.85
N LEU A 770 -13.87 20.56 -6.70
CA LEU A 770 -13.50 21.50 -5.65
C LEU A 770 -13.97 21.08 -4.26
N LEU A 771 -15.07 20.34 -4.14
CA LEU A 771 -15.50 19.75 -2.87
C LEU A 771 -14.46 18.75 -2.34
N GLU A 772 -13.87 17.93 -3.22
CA GLU A 772 -12.79 17.02 -2.83
C GLU A 772 -11.53 17.77 -2.37
N PHE A 773 -11.21 18.88 -3.04
CA PHE A 773 -10.13 19.75 -2.61
C PHE A 773 -10.41 20.36 -1.23
N GLU A 774 -11.63 20.88 -1.02
CA GLU A 774 -12.09 21.46 0.25
C GLU A 774 -11.88 20.47 1.40
N HIS A 775 -12.37 19.25 1.26
CA HIS A 775 -12.22 18.22 2.29
C HIS A 775 -10.75 17.92 2.63
N GLY A 776 -9.87 17.92 1.64
CA GLY A 776 -8.45 17.65 1.90
C GLY A 776 -7.72 18.80 2.58
N ILE A 777 -8.03 20.06 2.26
CA ILE A 777 -7.45 21.21 2.98
C ILE A 777 -8.03 21.35 4.39
N GLU A 778 -9.31 20.99 4.60
CA GLU A 778 -9.93 20.88 5.93
C GLU A 778 -9.25 19.80 6.76
N SER A 779 -9.01 18.62 6.18
CA SER A 779 -8.32 17.54 6.87
C SER A 779 -6.88 17.91 7.27
N LEU A 780 -6.16 18.68 6.46
CA LEU A 780 -4.84 19.21 6.83
C LEU A 780 -4.92 20.23 7.95
N TYR A 781 -5.91 21.11 7.90
CA TYR A 781 -6.14 22.10 8.93
C TYR A 781 -6.46 21.45 10.29
N ASP A 782 -7.31 20.41 10.30
CA ASP A 782 -7.62 19.62 11.50
C ASP A 782 -6.37 18.94 12.08
N GLN A 783 -5.38 18.65 11.23
CA GLN A 783 -4.08 18.10 11.62
C GLN A 783 -3.04 19.16 12.04
N GLY A 784 -3.43 20.43 12.09
CA GLY A 784 -2.60 21.52 12.56
C GLY A 784 -1.94 22.35 11.46
N ALA A 785 -2.22 22.10 10.18
CA ALA A 785 -1.76 22.98 9.10
C ALA A 785 -2.40 24.37 9.23
N ARG A 786 -1.60 25.43 9.05
CA ARG A 786 -2.09 26.81 9.13
C ARG A 786 -1.71 27.69 7.95
N ASN A 787 -0.72 27.34 7.13
CA ASN A 787 -0.27 28.19 6.03
C ASN A 787 -0.44 27.47 4.69
N PHE A 788 -1.40 27.91 3.89
CA PHE A 788 -1.78 27.28 2.63
C PHE A 788 -1.40 28.19 1.46
N TRP A 789 -0.68 27.64 0.49
CA TRP A 789 -0.27 28.34 -0.72
C TRP A 789 -0.80 27.61 -1.96
N ILE A 790 -1.87 28.12 -2.54
CA ILE A 790 -2.67 27.39 -3.51
C ILE A 790 -2.49 28.03 -4.89
N HIS A 791 -1.94 27.29 -5.83
CA HIS A 791 -1.80 27.69 -7.23
C HIS A 791 -3.02 27.23 -8.01
N ASN A 792 -3.53 28.10 -8.89
CA ASN A 792 -4.62 27.75 -9.79
C ASN A 792 -4.11 27.08 -11.08
N THR A 793 -5.02 26.51 -11.87
CA THR A 793 -4.64 25.79 -13.10
C THR A 793 -4.25 26.76 -14.23
N GLY A 794 -3.19 26.45 -14.97
CA GLY A 794 -2.75 27.24 -16.13
C GLY A 794 -3.72 27.23 -17.33
N PRO A 795 -3.39 27.94 -18.43
CA PRO A 795 -4.21 27.96 -19.65
C PRO A 795 -4.11 26.64 -20.43
N LEU A 796 -4.93 25.66 -20.01
CA LEU A 796 -4.93 24.30 -20.54
C LEU A 796 -5.10 24.24 -22.06
N GLY A 797 -5.87 25.16 -22.65
CA GLY A 797 -6.10 25.21 -24.09
C GLY A 797 -4.88 25.58 -24.91
N CYS A 798 -3.83 26.15 -24.29
CA CYS A 798 -2.61 26.55 -24.95
C CYS A 798 -1.53 25.45 -24.98
N LEU A 799 -1.80 24.28 -24.38
CA LEU A 799 -0.84 23.17 -24.39
C LEU A 799 -0.79 22.53 -25.79
N PRO A 800 0.39 22.26 -26.36
CA PRO A 800 0.51 21.70 -27.71
C PRO A 800 -0.30 20.42 -27.90
N GLN A 801 -0.41 19.56 -26.88
CA GLN A 801 -1.23 18.36 -26.91
C GLN A 801 -2.71 18.65 -27.15
N ASN A 802 -3.25 19.65 -26.45
CA ASN A 802 -4.67 19.99 -26.54
C ASN A 802 -4.99 20.69 -27.86
N ILE A 803 -4.08 21.55 -28.34
CA ILE A 803 -4.22 22.18 -29.66
C ILE A 803 -4.16 21.11 -30.76
N ALA A 804 -3.21 20.19 -30.69
CA ALA A 804 -3.08 19.11 -31.69
C ALA A 804 -4.33 18.21 -31.73
N LYS A 805 -4.97 17.97 -30.60
CA LYS A 805 -6.13 17.06 -30.50
C LYS A 805 -7.48 17.74 -30.76
N PHE A 806 -7.69 18.93 -30.21
CA PHE A 806 -8.99 19.61 -30.16
C PHE A 806 -9.02 20.92 -30.95
N GLY A 807 -7.87 21.43 -31.37
CA GLY A 807 -7.68 22.69 -32.11
C GLY A 807 -7.59 22.54 -33.63
N THR A 808 -7.97 21.39 -34.20
CA THR A 808 -7.94 21.18 -35.66
C THR A 808 -8.93 22.06 -36.44
N ASP A 809 -9.93 22.60 -35.75
CA ASP A 809 -10.92 23.54 -36.28
C ASP A 809 -10.56 24.96 -35.80
N PRO A 810 -10.13 25.87 -36.70
CA PRO A 810 -9.73 27.23 -36.35
C PRO A 810 -10.81 28.03 -35.62
N SER A 811 -12.10 27.70 -35.81
CA SER A 811 -13.21 28.39 -35.13
C SER A 811 -13.25 28.13 -33.62
N LYS A 812 -12.53 27.11 -33.15
CA LYS A 812 -12.43 26.75 -31.72
C LYS A 812 -11.22 27.39 -31.03
N LEU A 813 -10.35 28.05 -31.79
CA LEU A 813 -9.16 28.69 -31.27
C LEU A 813 -9.45 30.14 -30.89
N ASP A 814 -8.87 30.60 -29.80
CA ASP A 814 -8.84 32.02 -29.44
C ASP A 814 -7.78 32.78 -30.27
N GLU A 815 -7.69 34.10 -30.06
CA GLU A 815 -6.75 34.98 -30.78
C GLU A 815 -5.27 34.61 -30.59
N LEU A 816 -4.96 33.83 -29.55
CA LEU A 816 -3.60 33.34 -29.27
C LEU A 816 -3.35 31.98 -29.91
N GLY A 817 -4.33 31.36 -30.57
CA GLY A 817 -4.23 30.01 -31.13
C GLY A 817 -4.50 28.89 -30.12
N CYS A 818 -5.07 29.21 -28.95
CA CYS A 818 -5.37 28.23 -27.91
C CYS A 818 -6.82 27.72 -27.98
N VAL A 819 -7.07 26.49 -27.53
CA VAL A 819 -8.42 25.90 -27.53
C VAL A 819 -9.32 26.60 -26.51
N SER A 820 -10.32 27.34 -27.00
CA SER A 820 -11.17 28.24 -26.17
C SER A 820 -11.93 27.50 -25.07
N SER A 821 -12.48 26.32 -25.36
CA SER A 821 -13.27 25.52 -24.40
C SER A 821 -12.45 25.05 -23.19
N HIS A 822 -11.17 24.71 -23.41
CA HIS A 822 -10.27 24.28 -22.33
C HIS A 822 -9.89 25.46 -21.43
N ASN A 823 -9.60 26.61 -22.05
CA ASN A 823 -9.33 27.84 -21.32
C ASN A 823 -10.58 28.33 -20.56
N GLN A 824 -11.79 28.13 -21.11
CA GLN A 824 -13.05 28.43 -20.43
C GLN A 824 -13.24 27.57 -19.17
N ALA A 825 -13.02 26.25 -19.26
CA ALA A 825 -13.11 25.35 -18.11
C ALA A 825 -12.07 25.70 -17.04
N SER A 826 -10.82 25.99 -17.46
CA SER A 826 -9.75 26.41 -16.55
C SER A 826 -10.10 27.70 -15.80
N ARG A 827 -10.64 28.71 -16.50
CA ARG A 827 -11.11 29.96 -15.88
C ARG A 827 -12.24 29.72 -14.88
N LEU A 828 -13.20 28.85 -15.20
CA LEU A 828 -14.31 28.55 -14.28
C LEU A 828 -13.82 27.82 -13.01
N LEU A 829 -12.95 26.81 -13.17
CA LEU A 829 -12.33 26.11 -12.04
C LEU A 829 -11.57 27.10 -11.15
N ASN A 830 -10.74 27.95 -11.75
CA ASN A 830 -9.93 28.94 -11.03
C ASN A 830 -10.78 29.99 -10.31
N LEU A 831 -11.88 30.43 -10.92
CA LEU A 831 -12.82 31.37 -10.29
C LEU A 831 -13.44 30.76 -9.03
N GLN A 832 -13.92 29.51 -9.13
CA GLN A 832 -14.53 28.82 -7.99
C GLN A 832 -13.49 28.41 -6.94
N LEU A 833 -12.28 28.01 -7.33
CA LEU A 833 -11.17 27.73 -6.42
C LEU A 833 -10.79 28.97 -5.58
N ARG A 834 -10.72 30.15 -6.21
CA ARG A 834 -10.48 31.41 -5.49
C ARG A 834 -11.61 31.71 -4.50
N ALA A 835 -12.86 31.47 -4.88
CA ALA A 835 -14.00 31.65 -3.98
C ALA A 835 -13.94 30.68 -2.78
N LEU A 836 -13.58 29.42 -3.02
CA LEU A 836 -13.35 28.40 -1.99
C LEU A 836 -12.21 28.82 -1.05
N CYS A 837 -11.08 29.30 -1.57
CA CYS A 837 -9.98 29.81 -0.72
C CYS A 837 -10.43 30.93 0.22
N LYS A 838 -11.27 31.86 -0.27
CA LYS A 838 -11.85 32.93 0.55
C LYS A 838 -12.86 32.41 1.58
N LYS A 839 -13.70 31.45 1.19
CA LYS A 839 -14.65 30.77 2.10
C LYS A 839 -13.87 30.09 3.23
N PHE A 840 -12.86 29.30 2.90
CA PHE A 840 -12.01 28.58 3.85
C PHE A 840 -11.31 29.55 4.81
N GLN A 841 -10.70 30.63 4.30
CA GLN A 841 -10.09 31.68 5.11
C GLN A 841 -11.08 32.37 6.07
N GLY A 842 -12.34 32.53 5.66
CA GLY A 842 -13.41 33.06 6.50
C GLY A 842 -13.91 32.08 7.56
N GLN A 843 -13.90 30.78 7.26
CA GLN A 843 -14.29 29.71 8.20
C GLN A 843 -13.20 29.40 9.24
N TYR A 844 -11.93 29.55 8.86
CA TYR A 844 -10.76 29.24 9.70
C TYR A 844 -9.87 30.49 9.85
N PRO A 845 -10.18 31.39 10.81
CA PRO A 845 -9.50 32.70 10.91
C PRO A 845 -8.02 32.63 11.27
N ASP A 846 -7.56 31.52 11.85
CA ASP A 846 -6.17 31.22 12.19
C ASP A 846 -5.41 30.53 11.06
N ALA A 847 -6.09 30.11 9.99
CA ALA A 847 -5.44 29.71 8.74
C ALA A 847 -5.00 30.97 7.97
N ASN A 848 -3.91 30.86 7.22
CA ASN A 848 -3.40 31.86 6.31
C ASN A 848 -3.37 31.25 4.91
N VAL A 849 -4.25 31.73 4.04
CA VAL A 849 -4.44 31.21 2.69
C VAL A 849 -3.96 32.23 1.68
N THR A 850 -2.99 31.85 0.85
CA THR A 850 -2.55 32.63 -0.31
C THR A 850 -2.91 31.88 -1.58
N HIS A 851 -3.81 32.45 -2.38
CA HIS A 851 -4.15 31.95 -3.71
C HIS A 851 -3.30 32.64 -4.77
N VAL A 852 -2.69 31.91 -5.70
CA VAL A 852 -1.86 32.45 -6.78
C VAL A 852 -2.46 32.18 -8.15
N ASP A 853 -2.56 33.24 -8.95
CA ASP A 853 -3.12 33.22 -10.30
C ASP A 853 -2.08 32.85 -11.38
N ILE A 854 -1.71 31.57 -11.41
CA ILE A 854 -0.84 30.96 -12.42
C ILE A 854 -1.42 31.10 -13.83
N PHE A 855 -2.74 31.00 -13.98
CA PHE A 855 -3.41 31.18 -15.27
C PHE A 855 -3.03 32.49 -15.93
N THR A 856 -3.13 33.60 -15.20
CA THR A 856 -2.81 34.93 -15.75
C THR A 856 -1.33 35.07 -16.05
N ILE A 857 -0.44 34.54 -15.21
CA ILE A 857 1.01 34.57 -15.44
C ILE A 857 1.36 33.85 -16.74
N LYS A 858 0.92 32.59 -16.88
CA LYS A 858 1.21 31.76 -18.07
C LYS A 858 0.54 32.31 -19.33
N SER A 859 -0.68 32.83 -19.22
CA SER A 859 -1.37 33.49 -20.36
C SER A 859 -0.62 34.73 -20.84
N ASN A 860 -0.07 35.53 -19.92
CA ASN A 860 0.72 36.71 -20.28
C ASN A 860 2.05 36.31 -20.95
N LEU A 861 2.72 35.27 -20.43
CA LEU A 861 3.91 34.71 -21.06
C LEU A 861 3.64 34.31 -22.51
N ILE A 862 2.55 33.57 -22.77
CA ILE A 862 2.17 33.15 -24.11
C ILE A 862 1.83 34.35 -25.00
N ALA A 863 1.05 35.31 -24.51
CA ALA A 863 0.63 36.47 -25.30
C ALA A 863 1.78 37.43 -25.65
N ASN A 864 2.79 37.56 -24.77
CA ASN A 864 3.90 38.50 -24.91
C ASN A 864 5.26 37.81 -25.00
N TYR A 865 5.30 36.56 -25.45
CA TYR A 865 6.48 35.68 -25.44
C TYR A 865 7.75 36.34 -26.00
N SER A 866 7.62 37.09 -27.10
CA SER A 866 8.74 37.79 -27.75
C SER A 866 9.34 38.89 -26.90
N ARG A 867 8.57 39.54 -26.02
CA ARG A 867 9.09 40.55 -25.07
C ARG A 867 9.95 39.92 -23.98
N TYR A 868 9.76 38.63 -23.73
CA TYR A 868 10.45 37.87 -22.69
C TYR A 868 11.59 37.01 -23.25
N GLY A 869 11.91 37.15 -24.54
CA GLY A 869 13.03 36.45 -25.19
C GLY A 869 12.69 35.07 -25.75
N PHE A 870 11.41 34.68 -25.77
CA PHE A 870 10.96 33.44 -26.42
C PHE A 870 10.62 33.72 -27.89
N GLU A 871 10.75 32.70 -28.73
CA GLU A 871 10.35 32.72 -30.15
C GLU A 871 9.13 31.84 -30.43
N GLN A 872 8.91 30.80 -29.63
CA GLN A 872 7.88 29.79 -29.87
C GLN A 872 6.94 29.62 -28.66
N PRO A 873 5.75 30.23 -28.67
CA PRO A 873 4.84 30.21 -27.52
C PRO A 873 4.00 28.93 -27.42
N LEU A 874 3.75 28.24 -28.54
CA LEU A 874 2.82 27.08 -28.61
C LEU A 874 3.47 25.82 -29.19
N MET A 875 4.67 25.91 -29.76
CA MET A 875 5.40 24.75 -30.28
C MET A 875 6.12 24.05 -29.13
N ALA A 876 6.11 22.71 -29.13
CA ALA A 876 6.91 21.91 -28.20
C ALA A 876 8.38 21.86 -28.65
N CYS A 877 9.30 22.14 -27.72
CA CYS A 877 10.74 21.99 -27.98
C CYS A 877 11.12 20.50 -28.19
N CYS A 878 10.63 19.63 -27.32
CA CYS A 878 10.83 18.19 -27.37
C CYS A 878 9.60 17.46 -27.89
N GLY A 879 9.68 16.97 -29.13
CA GLY A 879 8.55 16.31 -29.75
C GLY A 879 8.82 15.79 -31.16
N TYR A 880 7.75 15.48 -31.88
CA TYR A 880 7.78 14.92 -33.22
C TYR A 880 6.58 15.42 -34.02
N GLY A 881 6.76 15.62 -35.33
CA GLY A 881 5.72 16.10 -36.25
C GLY A 881 6.00 17.46 -36.88
N GLY A 882 6.97 18.22 -36.36
CA GLY A 882 7.36 19.52 -36.91
C GLY A 882 6.33 20.64 -36.68
N PRO A 883 6.57 21.85 -37.22
CA PRO A 883 5.68 23.00 -37.05
C PRO A 883 4.23 22.72 -37.50
N PRO A 884 3.22 23.37 -36.88
CA PRO A 884 3.35 24.47 -35.92
C PRO A 884 3.47 24.05 -34.45
N LEU A 885 3.21 22.78 -34.10
CA LEU A 885 3.14 22.33 -32.71
C LEU A 885 4.29 21.40 -32.29
N ASN A 886 4.91 20.71 -33.25
CA ASN A 886 5.92 19.66 -33.00
C ASN A 886 5.47 18.59 -32.00
N TYR A 887 4.23 18.14 -32.11
CA TYR A 887 3.65 17.17 -31.17
C TYR A 887 2.90 16.04 -31.88
N ASP A 888 3.13 14.80 -31.43
CA ASP A 888 2.42 13.59 -31.87
C ASP A 888 2.15 12.70 -30.64
N SER A 889 0.87 12.43 -30.35
CA SER A 889 0.47 11.69 -29.15
C SER A 889 0.92 10.23 -29.11
N ARG A 890 1.48 9.70 -30.21
CA ARG A 890 1.96 8.32 -30.29
C ARG A 890 3.38 8.16 -29.74
N ILE A 891 4.15 9.24 -29.60
CA ILE A 891 5.56 9.22 -29.19
C ILE A 891 5.84 10.34 -28.17
N SER A 892 6.31 9.95 -26.99
CA SER A 892 6.66 10.89 -25.93
C SER A 892 8.07 11.43 -26.12
N CYS A 893 8.36 12.62 -25.56
CA CYS A 893 9.68 13.22 -25.55
C CYS A 893 10.76 12.21 -25.09
N GLY A 894 11.88 12.14 -25.81
CA GLY A 894 12.99 11.22 -25.52
C GLY A 894 12.80 9.79 -26.05
N GLN A 895 11.59 9.39 -26.42
CA GLN A 895 11.33 8.04 -26.90
C GLN A 895 11.68 7.86 -28.39
N THR A 896 12.11 6.64 -28.72
CA THR A 896 12.22 6.13 -30.09
C THR A 896 11.13 5.11 -30.35
N LYS A 897 10.32 5.31 -31.40
CA LYS A 897 9.25 4.37 -31.82
C LYS A 897 9.25 4.18 -33.33
N VAL A 898 8.75 3.03 -33.78
CA VAL A 898 8.51 2.79 -35.21
C VAL A 898 7.13 3.34 -35.58
N LEU A 899 7.08 4.44 -36.33
CA LEU A 899 5.86 5.04 -36.86
C LEU A 899 5.88 4.93 -38.40
N ASN A 900 4.79 4.43 -38.98
CA ASN A 900 4.65 4.24 -40.43
C ASN A 900 5.83 3.47 -41.07
N GLY A 901 6.36 2.46 -40.39
CA GLY A 901 7.48 1.64 -40.85
C GLY A 901 8.87 2.26 -40.72
N SER A 902 8.98 3.49 -40.17
CA SER A 902 10.26 4.18 -39.94
C SER A 902 10.51 4.37 -38.45
N SER A 903 11.75 4.11 -38.01
CA SER A 903 12.17 4.40 -36.63
C SER A 903 12.35 5.91 -36.45
N VAL A 904 11.54 6.51 -35.59
CA VAL A 904 11.53 7.96 -35.32
C VAL A 904 11.77 8.21 -33.83
N THR A 905 12.42 9.32 -33.52
CA THR A 905 12.71 9.73 -32.13
C THR A 905 12.16 11.12 -31.89
N ALA A 906 11.41 11.31 -30.81
CA ALA A 906 11.01 12.64 -30.37
C ALA A 906 12.19 13.31 -29.67
N LYS A 907 12.77 14.33 -30.32
CA LYS A 907 14.01 14.97 -29.87
C LYS A 907 13.72 16.35 -29.31
N GLY A 908 14.52 16.75 -28.32
CA GLY A 908 14.59 18.15 -27.87
C GLY A 908 15.13 19.07 -28.97
N CYS A 909 14.70 20.32 -28.93
CA CYS A 909 15.23 21.39 -29.76
C CYS A 909 16.66 21.76 -29.33
N ASN A 910 17.36 22.54 -30.16
CA ASN A 910 18.76 22.93 -29.89
C ASN A 910 18.88 23.93 -28.74
N ASP A 911 17.95 24.89 -28.68
CA ASP A 911 17.90 25.91 -27.62
C ASP A 911 16.48 25.96 -27.04
N SER A 912 16.32 25.38 -25.85
CA SER A 912 15.02 25.35 -25.16
C SER A 912 14.63 26.72 -24.58
N THR A 913 15.54 27.69 -24.53
CA THR A 913 15.22 29.05 -24.03
C THR A 913 14.34 29.84 -24.99
N GLU A 914 14.29 29.46 -26.27
CA GLU A 914 13.42 30.03 -27.29
C GLU A 914 11.96 29.53 -27.18
N TYR A 915 11.70 28.47 -26.40
CA TYR A 915 10.41 27.77 -26.36
C TYR A 915 9.73 27.91 -25.00
N VAL A 916 8.42 28.17 -25.01
CA VAL A 916 7.62 28.14 -23.77
C VAL A 916 7.32 26.70 -23.34
N ASN A 917 6.96 25.83 -24.29
CA ASN A 917 6.58 24.45 -24.00
C ASN A 917 7.77 23.50 -24.22
N TRP A 918 8.10 22.71 -23.21
CA TRP A 918 9.09 21.65 -23.30
C TRP A 918 8.55 20.49 -24.11
N ASP A 919 7.39 19.95 -23.75
CA ASP A 919 6.72 18.89 -24.50
C ASP A 919 5.26 19.28 -24.78
N GLY A 920 4.37 18.32 -25.03
CA GLY A 920 2.96 18.59 -25.26
C GLY A 920 2.17 19.14 -24.07
N ILE A 921 2.73 19.10 -22.86
CA ILE A 921 2.06 19.37 -21.59
C ILE A 921 2.84 20.37 -20.74
N HIS A 922 4.16 20.20 -20.65
CA HIS A 922 5.01 20.84 -19.65
C HIS A 922 5.81 22.02 -20.22
N TYR A 923 6.17 22.96 -19.37
CA TYR A 923 6.94 24.16 -19.74
C TYR A 923 8.44 23.91 -19.63
N THR A 924 9.22 24.64 -20.42
CA THR A 924 10.70 24.62 -20.35
C THR A 924 11.21 25.20 -19.02
N GLU A 925 12.46 24.91 -18.65
CA GLU A 925 13.12 25.51 -17.49
C GLU A 925 13.07 27.05 -17.56
N ALA A 926 13.34 27.63 -18.74
CA ALA A 926 13.30 29.08 -18.95
C ALA A 926 11.90 29.66 -18.69
N ALA A 927 10.86 28.99 -19.18
CA ALA A 927 9.48 29.39 -18.94
C ALA A 927 9.08 29.20 -17.45
N ASN A 928 9.52 28.11 -16.81
CA ASN A 928 9.31 27.88 -15.37
C ASN A 928 10.00 28.94 -14.51
N GLN A 929 11.21 29.37 -14.88
CA GLN A 929 11.92 30.47 -14.22
C GLN A 929 11.14 31.77 -14.29
N TYR A 930 10.62 32.12 -15.47
CA TYR A 930 9.77 33.30 -15.64
C TYR A 930 8.51 33.22 -14.77
N VAL A 931 7.82 32.08 -14.79
CA VAL A 931 6.60 31.89 -13.99
C VAL A 931 6.93 32.06 -12.50
N ALA A 932 7.98 31.39 -12.01
CA ALA A 932 8.42 31.52 -10.61
C ALA A 932 8.78 32.97 -10.25
N SER A 933 9.48 33.71 -11.12
CA SER A 933 9.81 35.11 -10.86
C SER A 933 8.56 35.99 -10.75
N GLN A 934 7.52 35.74 -11.57
CA GLN A 934 6.25 36.45 -11.47
C GLN A 934 5.48 36.10 -10.19
N VAL A 935 5.47 34.82 -9.78
CA VAL A 935 4.87 34.38 -8.51
C VAL A 935 5.52 35.11 -7.32
N LEU A 936 6.85 35.22 -7.32
CA LEU A 936 7.62 35.87 -6.25
C LEU A 936 7.38 37.39 -6.15
N THR A 937 6.84 38.04 -7.18
CA THR A 937 6.44 39.46 -7.08
C THR A 937 5.28 39.69 -6.10
N GLY A 938 4.50 38.65 -5.78
CA GLY A 938 3.30 38.76 -4.96
C GLY A 938 2.11 39.45 -5.64
N LYS A 939 2.29 40.08 -6.82
CA LYS A 939 1.24 40.80 -7.56
C LYS A 939 0.08 39.90 -8.00
N TYR A 940 0.37 38.63 -8.27
CA TYR A 940 -0.59 37.63 -8.71
C TYR A 940 -1.18 36.82 -7.55
N SER A 941 -0.89 37.22 -6.30
CA SER A 941 -1.38 36.54 -5.10
C SER A 941 -2.58 37.28 -4.50
N ASP A 942 -3.50 36.52 -3.89
CA ASP A 942 -4.62 37.02 -3.09
C ASP A 942 -4.55 36.35 -1.70
N PRO A 943 -4.21 37.09 -0.62
CA PRO A 943 -3.83 38.51 -0.63
C PRO A 943 -2.46 38.73 -1.33
N PRO A 944 -2.20 39.94 -1.87
CA PRO A 944 -0.89 40.26 -2.41
C PRO A 944 0.15 40.27 -1.29
N PHE A 945 1.40 39.94 -1.61
CA PHE A 945 2.48 40.07 -0.63
C PHE A 945 2.62 41.56 -0.28
N ALA A 946 2.40 41.91 0.99
CA ALA A 946 2.92 43.18 1.52
C ALA A 946 4.47 43.13 1.46
N ASP A 947 5.19 44.20 1.79
CA ASP A 947 6.67 44.27 1.72
C ASP A 947 7.43 43.13 2.48
N LYS A 948 6.71 42.22 3.13
CA LYS A 948 7.11 40.86 3.52
C LYS A 948 6.03 39.86 3.09
N MET A 949 6.46 38.72 2.55
CA MET A 949 5.58 37.57 2.28
C MET A 949 4.77 37.24 3.56
N PRO A 950 3.47 36.87 3.46
CA PRO A 950 2.64 36.58 4.64
C PRO A 950 3.15 35.38 5.45
N PHE A 951 4.06 34.60 4.87
CA PHE A 951 4.85 33.55 5.52
C PHE A 951 6.25 34.10 5.82
N LEU A 952 6.79 33.86 7.03
CA LEU A 952 8.05 34.43 7.56
C LEU A 952 9.33 33.93 6.83
N LEU A 953 9.38 34.04 5.51
CA LEU A 953 10.51 33.63 4.68
C LEU A 953 11.31 34.86 4.24
N LYS A 954 12.62 34.82 4.47
CA LYS A 954 13.55 35.81 3.92
C LYS A 954 13.82 35.44 2.47
N LEU A 955 13.39 36.27 1.53
CA LEU A 955 13.73 36.12 0.11
C LEU A 955 15.15 36.64 -0.13
N LYS A 956 15.92 35.96 -0.98
CA LYS A 956 17.14 36.51 -1.57
C LYS A 956 16.74 37.54 -2.62
N PHE A 957 16.68 38.81 -2.24
CA PHE A 957 16.76 39.92 -3.17
C PHE A 957 18.03 40.70 -2.91
#